data_AF-A0AAV0WZZ3-F1
#
_entry.id   AF-A0AAV0WZZ3-F1
#
_cell.length_a   1.000
_cell.length_b   1.000
_cell.length_c   1.000
_cell.angle_alpha   90.00
_cell.angle_beta   90.00
_cell.angle_gamma   90.00
#
_symmetry.space_group_name_H-M   'P 1'
#
loop_
_entity.id
_entity.type
_entity.pdbx_description
1 polymer ?
#
loop_
_entity_poly.entity_id
_entity_poly.type
_entity_poly.pdbx_seq_one_letter_code
_entity_poly.pdbx_strand_id
1 'polypeptide(L)'
;MNIFRSNEIVMPAEHTGAVLENYLWKVLLRRASGKDGSYIQAPSGVFDHELFSICWGPTLAALSFIFDKSIHQTVYTRTIFGLRKCAFICAHYGMCAEFDSLIISLCKFTNLQNNPDCPENVTILFGSNPKSRLATRTLFSLTHMYGDIIREGWSSIFDIILQLYKCKLLPTILVESEDFLELSGKVSLIRETVPSGSQKSESGLFSSLYSYIASGGETINHKIQTSNEPELIITSRDCISESRLESLITESKFLTIESLEALVKALIGTFYKPEGVLALGSRESENAASFLLEMLLKIVLQNRDRVNTLWDAVKQHLYNLITGAIEHNHMFLLERTVVGLMRLASRLMRREEISSMVLQSLNVLLLLNKDALQIVGRQIAFGMYELLKMCAANIHTRDDWTLIFSILEYVGAGIVVSKSNNIDNRSDNEVTSVSDSNDDSGLDVKSVNNASTPSSSPPDNKSDWLKIETNPGALEIWPDCSTFKRHDPLSFVKCCECLAFLVRNIAHITPYNFIKCVSVIKNFARASLQSKDKNVRQKLGNKTKTNLKSNKNKLSNPYDADDSDPEDIPSSYTQVSIQLLDLMHTLHTSTADIYRWWSEENPDTELISLWSYGWCPLLQGIASLCCDCRRDVRMSAVTYLQRALLMHDLATLNGDEWEACFRKVLFPLMNKLLECATDIDPSGLDETKMRSATLLSKVFLHHLTQLQSLPTFVDLWITVLELMHKFMISDNSDTLSEAIPETLKNMLLVMLNGKTNSKEELHSKQTFWDATWTKVNTFLPQMSNDLLQHHNSRQIKMQDHVSQLTDASSDLSEVTRSITPDIMSPLELKHADLNTRSPFLSSLYRSVNQNSVMDVQNFVNHTQHVEDDQNDELIAVITTVPISQPYILTNESEESENSNNKPDCEVNQQLH
;
A
#
# COMPACT_ATOMS: atom_id res chain seq x y z
N MET A 1 -51.49 -64.06 -52.96
CA MET A 1 -50.04 -64.37 -52.89
C MET A 1 -49.37 -63.54 -51.78
N ASN A 2 -49.91 -63.53 -50.55
CA ASN A 2 -49.56 -62.54 -49.52
C ASN A 2 -49.69 -63.06 -48.06
N ILE A 3 -49.36 -64.34 -47.80
CA ILE A 3 -49.43 -64.94 -46.46
C ILE A 3 -48.14 -65.76 -46.15
N PHE A 4 -46.98 -65.24 -46.55
CA PHE A 4 -45.67 -65.87 -46.30
C PHE A 4 -44.56 -64.90 -45.84
N ARG A 5 -44.88 -63.61 -45.61
CA ARG A 5 -43.91 -62.59 -45.14
C ARG A 5 -43.91 -62.34 -43.63
N SER A 6 -44.68 -63.11 -42.85
CA SER A 6 -44.77 -62.97 -41.39
C SER A 6 -43.94 -63.99 -40.59
N ASN A 7 -43.45 -65.05 -41.26
CA ASN A 7 -42.66 -66.13 -40.65
C ASN A 7 -41.25 -66.22 -41.29
N GLU A 8 -40.76 -65.12 -41.85
CA GLU A 8 -39.38 -65.03 -42.32
C GLU A 8 -38.47 -64.94 -41.09
N ILE A 9 -37.61 -65.96 -40.89
CA ILE A 9 -36.61 -65.95 -39.83
C ILE A 9 -35.51 -65.00 -40.27
N VAL A 10 -35.72 -63.69 -40.05
CA VAL A 10 -34.75 -62.63 -40.27
C VAL A 10 -33.46 -63.04 -39.58
N MET A 11 -32.38 -63.16 -40.35
CA MET A 11 -31.11 -63.61 -39.80
C MET A 11 -30.58 -62.53 -38.85
N PRO A 12 -29.82 -62.89 -37.80
CA PRO A 12 -29.14 -61.92 -36.94
C PRO A 12 -28.23 -60.91 -37.68
N ALA A 13 -27.89 -61.19 -38.96
CA ALA A 13 -27.18 -60.31 -39.89
C ALA A 13 -28.05 -59.24 -40.58
N GLU A 14 -29.38 -59.37 -40.50
CA GLU A 14 -30.39 -58.59 -41.27
C GLU A 14 -31.24 -57.69 -40.35
N HIS A 15 -31.15 -57.88 -39.03
CA HIS A 15 -31.65 -56.93 -38.04
C HIS A 15 -30.87 -55.60 -38.06
N THR A 16 -31.35 -54.59 -37.32
CA THR A 16 -30.67 -53.31 -37.13
C THR A 16 -30.43 -53.00 -35.65
N GLY A 17 -29.46 -52.12 -35.37
CA GLY A 17 -29.07 -51.73 -34.01
C GLY A 17 -28.49 -52.88 -33.17
N ALA A 18 -28.73 -52.84 -31.85
CA ALA A 18 -28.07 -53.68 -30.85
C ALA A 18 -28.13 -55.20 -31.11
N VAL A 19 -29.14 -55.72 -31.82
CA VAL A 19 -29.23 -57.15 -32.18
C VAL A 19 -28.18 -57.51 -33.24
N LEU A 20 -28.04 -56.68 -34.28
CA LEU A 20 -27.02 -56.82 -35.31
C LEU A 20 -25.62 -56.61 -34.72
N GLU A 21 -25.43 -55.59 -33.89
CA GLU A 21 -24.16 -55.30 -33.23
C GLU A 21 -23.69 -56.47 -32.36
N ASN A 22 -24.58 -57.05 -31.55
CA ASN A 22 -24.28 -58.25 -30.75
C ASN A 22 -23.98 -59.48 -31.62
N TYR A 23 -24.63 -59.62 -32.78
CA TYR A 23 -24.34 -60.71 -33.71
C TYR A 23 -23.00 -60.53 -34.40
N LEU A 24 -22.71 -59.35 -34.96
CA LEU A 24 -21.44 -59.03 -35.60
C LEU A 24 -20.28 -59.14 -34.62
N TRP A 25 -20.47 -58.73 -33.36
CA TRP A 25 -19.50 -58.96 -32.29
C TRP A 25 -19.26 -60.45 -32.03
N LYS A 26 -20.32 -61.26 -31.93
CA LYS A 26 -20.20 -62.73 -31.79
C LYS A 26 -19.57 -63.41 -33.02
N VAL A 27 -19.78 -62.88 -34.23
CA VAL A 27 -19.10 -63.35 -35.45
C VAL A 27 -17.63 -62.94 -35.45
N LEU A 28 -17.30 -61.72 -35.01
CA LEU A 28 -15.92 -61.25 -34.86
C LEU A 28 -15.16 -62.09 -33.83
N LEU A 29 -15.75 -62.35 -32.65
CA LEU A 29 -15.17 -63.24 -31.64
C LEU A 29 -14.95 -64.67 -32.16
N ARG A 30 -15.89 -65.21 -32.96
CA ARG A 30 -15.71 -66.54 -33.60
C ARG A 30 -14.59 -66.54 -34.64
N ARG A 31 -14.42 -65.46 -35.41
CA ARG A 31 -13.28 -65.28 -36.32
C ARG A 31 -11.97 -65.12 -35.55
N ALA A 32 -12.00 -64.44 -34.40
CA ALA A 32 -10.84 -64.27 -33.52
C ALA A 32 -10.42 -65.57 -32.81
N SER A 33 -11.32 -66.55 -32.68
CA SER A 33 -10.96 -67.94 -32.32
C SER A 33 -10.51 -68.82 -33.50
N GLY A 34 -10.41 -68.26 -34.71
CA GLY A 34 -9.88 -68.93 -35.90
C GLY A 34 -8.35 -68.90 -35.96
N LYS A 35 -7.76 -69.71 -36.85
CA LYS A 35 -6.29 -69.74 -37.06
C LYS A 35 -5.76 -68.55 -37.86
N ASP A 36 -6.65 -67.72 -38.41
CA ASP A 36 -6.33 -66.67 -39.38
C ASP A 36 -5.87 -65.34 -38.73
N GLY A 37 -5.81 -65.27 -37.40
CA GLY A 37 -5.29 -64.11 -36.67
C GLY A 37 -4.86 -64.46 -35.24
N SER A 38 -3.79 -63.82 -34.77
CA SER A 38 -3.27 -63.97 -33.41
C SER A 38 -3.84 -62.88 -32.50
N TYR A 39 -4.83 -63.21 -31.69
CA TYR A 39 -5.49 -62.27 -30.79
C TYR A 39 -5.01 -62.46 -29.35
N ILE A 40 -4.57 -61.36 -28.72
CA ILE A 40 -4.16 -61.33 -27.31
C ILE A 40 -5.34 -60.86 -26.47
N GLN A 41 -5.71 -61.62 -25.43
CA GLN A 41 -6.73 -61.19 -24.47
C GLN A 41 -6.13 -60.16 -23.51
N ALA A 42 -6.43 -58.87 -23.73
CA ALA A 42 -6.11 -57.80 -22.80
C ALA A 42 -7.22 -57.62 -21.73
N PRO A 43 -6.90 -57.10 -20.54
CA PRO A 43 -7.90 -56.62 -19.59
C PRO A 43 -8.73 -55.46 -20.18
N SER A 44 -9.96 -55.29 -19.70
CA SER A 44 -10.86 -54.21 -20.15
C SER A 44 -10.24 -52.83 -19.86
N GLY A 45 -10.33 -51.91 -20.82
CA GLY A 45 -9.83 -50.54 -20.68
C GLY A 45 -8.34 -50.33 -21.02
N VAL A 46 -7.55 -51.40 -21.15
CA VAL A 46 -6.06 -51.31 -21.27
C VAL A 46 -5.57 -50.65 -22.57
N PHE A 47 -6.41 -50.55 -23.60
CA PHE A 47 -6.09 -49.84 -24.84
C PHE A 47 -7.02 -48.65 -25.14
N ASP A 48 -7.87 -48.25 -24.18
CA ASP A 48 -8.89 -47.23 -24.43
C ASP A 48 -8.26 -45.85 -24.70
N HIS A 49 -7.13 -45.55 -24.05
CA HIS A 49 -6.35 -44.34 -24.33
C HIS A 49 -5.81 -44.37 -25.76
N GLU A 50 -5.08 -45.42 -26.16
CA GLU A 50 -4.44 -45.53 -27.48
C GLU A 50 -5.47 -45.57 -28.62
N LEU A 51 -6.56 -46.32 -28.44
CA LEU A 51 -7.68 -46.37 -29.39
C LEU A 51 -8.34 -45.00 -29.55
N PHE A 52 -8.45 -44.22 -28.47
CA PHE A 52 -8.97 -42.85 -28.56
C PHE A 52 -7.94 -41.87 -29.14
N SER A 53 -6.66 -41.95 -28.79
CA SER A 53 -5.56 -41.19 -29.42
C SER A 53 -5.51 -41.36 -30.95
N ILE A 54 -5.91 -42.53 -31.47
CA ILE A 54 -6.02 -42.78 -32.91
C ILE A 54 -7.32 -42.19 -33.51
N CYS A 55 -8.46 -42.23 -32.79
CA CYS A 55 -9.77 -41.94 -33.37
C CYS A 55 -10.38 -40.56 -33.01
N TRP A 56 -9.84 -39.83 -32.03
CA TRP A 56 -10.42 -38.58 -31.53
C TRP A 56 -10.51 -37.50 -32.62
N GLY A 57 -9.45 -37.32 -33.43
CA GLY A 57 -9.38 -36.27 -34.45
C GLY A 57 -10.46 -36.44 -35.54
N PRO A 58 -10.53 -37.61 -36.20
CA PRO A 58 -11.61 -37.94 -37.14
C PRO A 58 -13.02 -37.86 -36.50
N THR A 59 -13.15 -38.27 -35.24
CA THR A 59 -14.43 -38.23 -34.50
C THR A 59 -14.87 -36.80 -34.21
N LEU A 60 -13.96 -35.95 -33.72
CA LEU A 60 -14.18 -34.52 -33.50
C LEU A 60 -14.53 -33.84 -34.83
N ALA A 61 -13.78 -34.10 -35.91
CA ALA A 61 -14.06 -33.53 -37.23
C ALA A 61 -15.45 -33.92 -37.76
N ALA A 62 -15.84 -35.20 -37.63
CA ALA A 62 -17.15 -35.69 -38.06
C ALA A 62 -18.29 -35.08 -37.23
N LEU A 63 -18.15 -35.06 -35.89
CA LEU A 63 -19.11 -34.39 -35.00
C LEU A 63 -19.22 -32.90 -35.34
N SER A 64 -18.10 -32.20 -35.44
CA SER A 64 -18.04 -30.77 -35.75
C SER A 64 -18.69 -30.43 -37.10
N PHE A 65 -18.47 -31.23 -38.14
CA PHE A 65 -19.15 -31.06 -39.43
C PHE A 65 -20.67 -31.26 -39.31
N ILE A 66 -21.13 -32.29 -38.59
CA ILE A 66 -22.55 -32.54 -38.37
C ILE A 66 -23.18 -31.40 -37.55
N PHE A 67 -22.48 -30.87 -36.53
CA PHE A 67 -22.99 -29.74 -35.74
C PHE A 67 -23.18 -28.49 -36.61
N ASP A 68 -22.19 -28.15 -37.44
CA ASP A 68 -22.23 -27.00 -38.33
C ASP A 68 -23.33 -27.12 -39.41
N LYS A 69 -23.39 -28.25 -40.12
CA LYS A 69 -24.31 -28.42 -41.26
C LYS A 69 -25.75 -28.82 -40.89
N SER A 70 -26.01 -29.33 -39.68
CA SER A 70 -27.37 -29.73 -39.29
C SER A 70 -28.27 -28.55 -38.91
N ILE A 71 -29.54 -28.65 -39.33
CA ILE A 71 -30.62 -27.69 -39.03
C ILE A 71 -31.56 -28.27 -37.95
N HIS A 72 -31.73 -29.59 -37.90
CA HIS A 72 -32.64 -30.27 -36.98
C HIS A 72 -32.07 -30.35 -35.55
N GLN A 73 -32.88 -29.93 -34.57
CA GLN A 73 -32.49 -29.88 -33.15
C GLN A 73 -32.06 -31.22 -32.56
N THR A 74 -32.74 -32.30 -32.93
CA THR A 74 -32.39 -33.67 -32.50
C THR A 74 -30.98 -34.07 -32.94
N VAL A 75 -30.54 -33.64 -34.13
CA VAL A 75 -29.23 -33.96 -34.70
C VAL A 75 -28.14 -33.20 -33.96
N TYR A 76 -28.19 -31.85 -33.92
CA TYR A 76 -27.12 -31.08 -33.27
C TYR A 76 -27.05 -31.33 -31.75
N THR A 77 -28.18 -31.66 -31.10
CA THR A 77 -28.18 -32.05 -29.68
C THR A 77 -27.51 -33.42 -29.47
N ARG A 78 -27.73 -34.39 -30.36
CA ARG A 78 -27.03 -35.69 -30.31
C ARG A 78 -25.54 -35.54 -30.58
N THR A 79 -25.15 -34.63 -31.47
CA THR A 79 -23.76 -34.28 -31.74
C THR A 79 -23.08 -33.65 -30.52
N ILE A 80 -23.74 -32.71 -29.83
CA ILE A 80 -23.26 -32.14 -28.56
C ILE A 80 -23.09 -33.20 -27.48
N PHE A 81 -24.00 -34.18 -27.39
CA PHE A 81 -23.83 -35.33 -26.51
C PHE A 81 -22.58 -36.17 -26.87
N GLY A 82 -22.30 -36.35 -28.17
CA GLY A 82 -21.06 -36.96 -28.66
C GLY A 82 -19.80 -36.18 -28.23
N LEU A 83 -19.79 -34.86 -28.41
CA LEU A 83 -18.68 -34.00 -27.96
C LEU A 83 -18.49 -34.07 -26.44
N ARG A 84 -19.56 -34.05 -25.64
CA ARG A 84 -19.48 -34.25 -24.18
C ARG A 84 -18.92 -35.63 -23.79
N LYS A 85 -19.09 -36.66 -24.63
CA LYS A 85 -18.48 -37.98 -24.42
C LYS A 85 -17.01 -38.02 -24.83
N CYS A 86 -16.61 -37.36 -25.91
CA CYS A 86 -15.19 -37.15 -26.24
C CYS A 86 -14.48 -36.41 -25.10
N ALA A 87 -15.05 -35.30 -24.62
CA ALA A 87 -14.51 -34.52 -23.50
C ALA A 87 -14.38 -35.36 -22.20
N PHE A 88 -15.36 -36.23 -21.90
CA PHE A 88 -15.28 -37.16 -20.77
C PHE A 88 -14.12 -38.16 -20.91
N ILE A 89 -13.87 -38.71 -22.11
CA ILE A 89 -12.76 -39.64 -22.36
C ILE A 89 -11.43 -38.91 -22.23
N CYS A 90 -11.28 -37.73 -22.87
CA CYS A 90 -10.09 -36.89 -22.69
C CYS A 90 -9.83 -36.58 -21.21
N ALA A 91 -10.89 -36.25 -20.46
CA ALA A 91 -10.78 -35.91 -19.04
C ALA A 91 -10.37 -37.11 -18.16
N HIS A 92 -10.93 -38.30 -18.43
CA HIS A 92 -10.59 -39.52 -17.71
C HIS A 92 -9.12 -39.94 -17.90
N TYR A 93 -8.55 -39.67 -19.07
CA TYR A 93 -7.17 -40.05 -19.43
C TYR A 93 -6.15 -38.90 -19.40
N GLY A 94 -6.54 -37.69 -18.95
CA GLY A 94 -5.63 -36.53 -18.85
C GLY A 94 -5.18 -35.95 -20.20
N MET A 95 -5.89 -36.24 -21.30
CA MET A 95 -5.53 -35.89 -22.67
C MET A 95 -5.83 -34.41 -22.97
N CYS A 96 -4.95 -33.52 -22.46
CA CYS A 96 -5.16 -32.08 -22.43
C CYS A 96 -5.24 -31.44 -23.83
N ALA A 97 -4.38 -31.83 -24.78
CA ALA A 97 -4.33 -31.23 -26.11
C ALA A 97 -5.58 -31.58 -26.96
N GLU A 98 -6.09 -32.80 -26.79
CA GLU A 98 -7.32 -33.29 -27.39
C GLU A 98 -8.56 -32.64 -26.76
N PHE A 99 -8.53 -32.39 -25.44
CA PHE A 99 -9.56 -31.62 -24.74
C PHE A 99 -9.57 -30.15 -25.21
N ASP A 100 -8.42 -29.50 -25.29
CA ASP A 100 -8.26 -28.13 -25.79
C ASP A 100 -8.74 -28.00 -27.24
N SER A 101 -8.40 -28.96 -28.10
CA SER A 101 -8.89 -29.02 -29.49
C SER A 101 -10.42 -29.05 -29.58
N LEU A 102 -11.07 -29.77 -28.66
CA LEU A 102 -12.53 -29.82 -28.55
C LEU A 102 -13.11 -28.51 -28.01
N ILE A 103 -12.49 -27.90 -27.00
CA ILE A 103 -12.86 -26.58 -26.46
C ILE A 103 -12.77 -25.50 -27.53
N ILE A 104 -11.68 -25.46 -28.29
CA ILE A 104 -11.48 -24.52 -29.41
C ILE A 104 -12.56 -24.72 -30.49
N SER A 105 -12.99 -25.97 -30.75
CA SER A 105 -14.12 -26.21 -31.66
C SER A 105 -15.46 -25.72 -31.09
N LEU A 106 -15.70 -25.86 -29.79
CA LEU A 106 -16.91 -25.32 -29.13
C LEU A 106 -16.92 -23.79 -29.09
N CYS A 107 -15.78 -23.13 -28.84
CA CYS A 107 -15.64 -21.67 -28.92
C CYS A 107 -16.06 -21.15 -30.30
N LYS A 108 -15.58 -21.77 -31.38
CA LYS A 108 -15.99 -21.42 -32.76
C LYS A 108 -17.51 -21.59 -32.96
N PHE A 109 -18.11 -22.65 -32.43
CA PHE A 109 -19.55 -22.88 -32.54
C PHE A 109 -20.45 -21.92 -31.77
N THR A 110 -19.91 -21.09 -30.87
CA THR A 110 -20.67 -19.97 -30.28
C THR A 110 -20.99 -18.88 -31.31
N ASN A 111 -20.20 -18.73 -32.37
CA ASN A 111 -20.19 -17.59 -33.30
C ASN A 111 -19.92 -16.21 -32.63
N LEU A 112 -19.32 -16.20 -31.43
CA LEU A 112 -18.91 -14.99 -30.72
C LEU A 112 -17.44 -14.63 -30.95
N GLN A 113 -16.54 -15.62 -31.09
CA GLN A 113 -15.10 -15.39 -31.27
C GLN A 113 -14.82 -14.62 -32.57
N ASN A 114 -14.00 -13.57 -32.48
CA ASN A 114 -13.52 -12.73 -33.59
C ASN A 114 -14.62 -12.19 -34.54
N ASN A 115 -15.84 -11.98 -34.03
CA ASN A 115 -16.93 -11.40 -34.82
C ASN A 115 -16.77 -9.85 -34.92
N PRO A 116 -16.62 -9.28 -36.14
CA PRO A 116 -16.42 -7.84 -36.36
C PRO A 116 -17.71 -7.02 -36.43
N ASP A 117 -18.89 -7.65 -36.37
CA ASP A 117 -20.18 -6.94 -36.34
C ASP A 117 -20.30 -6.05 -35.09
N CYS A 118 -21.18 -5.05 -35.13
CA CYS A 118 -21.46 -4.23 -33.96
C CYS A 118 -22.01 -5.10 -32.80
N PRO A 119 -21.66 -4.83 -31.53
CA PRO A 119 -21.97 -5.75 -30.42
C PRO A 119 -23.49 -5.98 -30.19
N GLU A 120 -24.31 -5.03 -30.62
CA GLU A 120 -25.78 -5.12 -30.64
C GLU A 120 -26.27 -6.18 -31.65
N ASN A 121 -25.73 -6.17 -32.88
CA ASN A 121 -26.03 -7.19 -33.89
C ASN A 121 -25.49 -8.57 -33.46
N VAL A 122 -24.29 -8.65 -32.88
CA VAL A 122 -23.73 -9.89 -32.31
C VAL A 122 -24.68 -10.46 -31.24
N THR A 123 -25.23 -9.60 -30.38
CA THR A 123 -26.21 -10.00 -29.34
C THR A 123 -27.51 -10.53 -29.93
N ILE A 124 -28.07 -9.87 -30.96
CA ILE A 124 -29.31 -10.28 -31.62
C ILE A 124 -29.09 -11.59 -32.40
N LEU A 125 -27.96 -11.74 -33.10
CA LEU A 125 -27.59 -12.97 -33.81
C LEU A 125 -27.43 -14.15 -32.84
N PHE A 126 -26.75 -13.97 -31.71
CA PHE A 126 -26.64 -14.98 -30.66
C PHE A 126 -28.01 -15.39 -30.08
N GLY A 127 -28.89 -14.41 -29.85
CA GLY A 127 -30.27 -14.60 -29.40
C GLY A 127 -31.14 -15.35 -30.41
N SER A 128 -30.90 -15.15 -31.71
CA SER A 128 -31.59 -15.89 -32.77
C SER A 128 -31.09 -17.33 -32.95
N ASN A 129 -29.81 -17.61 -32.71
CA ASN A 129 -29.18 -18.89 -33.06
C ASN A 129 -29.19 -19.92 -31.90
N PRO A 130 -30.05 -20.96 -31.92
CA PRO A 130 -30.10 -21.95 -30.85
C PRO A 130 -28.85 -22.85 -30.79
N LYS A 131 -28.13 -23.02 -31.91
CA LYS A 131 -26.87 -23.78 -31.93
C LYS A 131 -25.77 -23.04 -31.19
N SER A 132 -25.63 -21.72 -31.42
CA SER A 132 -24.72 -20.87 -30.64
C SER A 132 -24.99 -20.97 -29.14
N ARG A 133 -26.26 -20.85 -28.73
CA ARG A 133 -26.64 -20.95 -27.31
C ARG A 133 -26.38 -22.32 -26.70
N LEU A 134 -26.60 -23.41 -27.44
CA LEU A 134 -26.30 -24.77 -26.97
C LEU A 134 -24.79 -25.02 -26.89
N ALA A 135 -24.01 -24.51 -27.85
CA ALA A 135 -22.55 -24.58 -27.83
C ALA A 135 -21.98 -23.82 -26.63
N THR A 136 -22.45 -22.60 -26.35
CA THR A 136 -22.02 -21.79 -25.19
C THR A 136 -22.33 -22.45 -23.86
N ARG A 137 -23.56 -22.97 -23.66
CA ARG A 137 -23.90 -23.75 -22.44
C ARG A 137 -23.03 -24.99 -22.30
N THR A 138 -22.71 -25.67 -23.40
CA THR A 138 -21.85 -26.87 -23.40
C THR A 138 -20.41 -26.53 -23.08
N LEU A 139 -19.88 -25.44 -23.65
CA LEU A 139 -18.52 -24.93 -23.41
C LEU A 139 -18.32 -24.68 -21.91
N PHE A 140 -19.10 -23.79 -21.31
CA PHE A 140 -18.93 -23.45 -19.90
C PHE A 140 -19.25 -24.63 -18.97
N SER A 141 -20.24 -25.47 -19.29
CA SER A 141 -20.49 -26.72 -18.55
C SER A 141 -19.28 -27.66 -18.54
N LEU A 142 -18.52 -27.77 -19.65
CA LEU A 142 -17.28 -28.55 -19.67
C LEU A 142 -16.13 -27.83 -18.93
N THR A 143 -16.05 -26.50 -19.00
CA THR A 143 -15.08 -25.71 -18.24
C THR A 143 -15.26 -25.88 -16.73
N HIS A 144 -16.48 -25.86 -16.20
CA HIS A 144 -16.76 -26.10 -14.78
C HIS A 144 -16.46 -27.54 -14.33
N MET A 145 -16.70 -28.54 -15.19
CA MET A 145 -16.49 -29.96 -14.83
C MET A 145 -15.04 -30.43 -14.96
N TYR A 146 -14.27 -29.86 -15.89
CA TYR A 146 -12.96 -30.38 -16.31
C TYR A 146 -11.88 -29.29 -16.46
N GLY A 147 -12.01 -28.17 -15.74
CA GLY A 147 -11.07 -27.04 -15.80
C GLY A 147 -9.61 -27.43 -15.56
N ASP A 148 -9.35 -28.50 -14.80
CA ASP A 148 -8.01 -29.06 -14.56
C ASP A 148 -7.26 -29.54 -15.79
N ILE A 149 -7.94 -29.75 -16.91
CA ILE A 149 -7.40 -30.43 -18.11
C ILE A 149 -7.32 -29.46 -19.32
N ILE A 150 -7.86 -28.25 -19.17
CA ILE A 150 -7.73 -27.16 -20.15
C ILE A 150 -6.35 -26.51 -20.03
N ARG A 151 -5.65 -26.28 -21.14
CA ARG A 151 -4.39 -25.52 -21.18
C ARG A 151 -4.49 -24.38 -22.20
N GLU A 152 -4.40 -24.68 -23.49
CA GLU A 152 -4.48 -23.67 -24.56
C GLU A 152 -5.92 -23.20 -24.82
N GLY A 153 -6.91 -24.04 -24.52
CA GLY A 153 -8.34 -23.72 -24.67
C GLY A 153 -8.78 -22.51 -23.84
N TRP A 154 -8.10 -22.22 -22.73
CA TRP A 154 -8.31 -21.01 -21.93
C TRP A 154 -8.19 -19.73 -22.76
N SER A 155 -7.25 -19.67 -23.71
CA SER A 155 -7.06 -18.48 -24.56
C SER A 155 -8.27 -18.21 -25.46
N SER A 156 -8.93 -19.26 -25.96
CA SER A 156 -10.19 -19.13 -26.71
C SER A 156 -11.39 -18.87 -25.80
N ILE A 157 -11.41 -19.40 -24.57
CA ILE A 157 -12.46 -19.09 -23.59
C ILE A 157 -12.43 -17.60 -23.21
N PHE A 158 -11.25 -17.01 -23.00
CA PHE A 158 -11.14 -15.58 -22.72
C PHE A 158 -11.54 -14.70 -23.91
N ASP A 159 -11.28 -15.12 -25.16
CA ASP A 159 -11.79 -14.40 -26.35
C ASP A 159 -13.33 -14.35 -26.37
N ILE A 160 -14.01 -15.44 -25.98
CA ILE A 160 -15.47 -15.48 -25.81
C ILE A 160 -15.93 -14.51 -24.71
N ILE A 161 -15.33 -14.58 -23.52
CA ILE A 161 -15.69 -13.73 -22.38
C ILE A 161 -15.46 -12.24 -22.72
N LEU A 162 -14.40 -11.92 -23.46
CA LEU A 162 -14.11 -10.57 -23.94
C LEU A 162 -15.14 -10.06 -24.97
N GLN A 163 -15.67 -10.94 -25.83
CA GLN A 163 -16.78 -10.55 -26.71
C GLN A 163 -18.08 -10.35 -25.91
N LEU A 164 -18.37 -11.19 -24.92
CA LEU A 164 -19.53 -11.02 -24.03
C LEU A 164 -19.47 -9.71 -23.23
N TYR A 165 -18.27 -9.27 -22.84
CA TYR A 165 -18.02 -7.95 -22.27
C TYR A 165 -18.37 -6.83 -23.27
N LYS A 166 -17.82 -6.87 -24.48
CA LYS A 166 -18.13 -5.90 -25.56
C LYS A 166 -19.63 -5.83 -25.87
N CYS A 167 -20.34 -6.95 -25.77
CA CYS A 167 -21.79 -7.04 -25.97
C CYS A 167 -22.64 -6.57 -24.78
N LYS A 168 -22.04 -6.11 -23.67
CA LYS A 168 -22.73 -5.77 -22.41
C LYS A 168 -23.65 -6.92 -21.91
N LEU A 169 -23.23 -8.17 -22.08
CA LEU A 169 -23.98 -9.39 -21.70
C LEU A 169 -23.54 -10.03 -20.37
N LEU A 170 -22.42 -9.58 -19.79
CA LEU A 170 -21.91 -10.13 -18.53
C LEU A 170 -22.69 -9.63 -17.30
N PRO A 171 -22.84 -10.46 -16.24
CA PRO A 171 -23.35 -10.03 -14.94
C PRO A 171 -22.56 -8.86 -14.33
N THR A 172 -23.25 -8.00 -13.57
CA THR A 172 -22.65 -6.78 -12.97
C THR A 172 -21.43 -7.08 -12.10
N ILE A 173 -21.44 -8.17 -11.34
CA ILE A 173 -20.32 -8.63 -10.49
C ILE A 173 -19.00 -8.89 -11.26
N LEU A 174 -19.06 -9.11 -12.58
CA LEU A 174 -17.87 -9.23 -13.43
C LEU A 174 -17.39 -7.90 -14.00
N VAL A 175 -18.28 -6.91 -14.16
CA VAL A 175 -17.99 -5.59 -14.74
C VAL A 175 -17.90 -4.46 -13.71
N GLU A 176 -18.04 -4.79 -12.42
CA GLU A 176 -17.70 -3.95 -11.27
C GLU A 176 -16.29 -4.29 -10.74
N SER A 177 -15.54 -3.26 -10.32
CA SER A 177 -14.22 -3.35 -9.68
C SER A 177 -14.24 -2.59 -8.35
N GLU A 178 -13.63 -3.11 -7.28
CA GLU A 178 -13.54 -2.38 -5.99
C GLU A 178 -12.71 -1.10 -6.17
N ASP A 179 -13.12 0.00 -5.53
CA ASP A 179 -12.41 1.28 -5.59
C ASP A 179 -12.25 1.95 -4.21
N PHE A 180 -11.29 2.87 -4.08
CA PHE A 180 -10.95 3.56 -2.84
C PHE A 180 -11.54 4.97 -2.69
N LEU A 181 -11.99 5.58 -3.80
CA LEU A 181 -12.49 6.97 -3.85
C LEU A 181 -14.00 7.03 -4.04
N GLU A 182 -14.57 6.06 -4.77
CA GLU A 182 -16.03 5.94 -4.94
C GLU A 182 -16.74 5.68 -3.60
N LEU A 183 -17.79 6.47 -3.28
CA LEU A 183 -18.60 6.32 -2.06
C LEU A 183 -19.33 4.96 -1.99
N SER A 184 -19.53 4.32 -3.14
CA SER A 184 -20.08 2.96 -3.28
C SER A 184 -19.05 1.85 -2.97
N GLY A 185 -17.76 2.20 -2.87
CA GLY A 185 -16.63 1.27 -2.87
C GLY A 185 -16.40 0.55 -4.21
N LYS A 186 -17.05 0.97 -5.31
CA LYS A 186 -17.03 0.28 -6.61
C LYS A 186 -17.14 1.22 -7.81
N VAL A 187 -16.38 0.92 -8.87
CA VAL A 187 -16.50 1.56 -10.18
C VAL A 187 -16.97 0.59 -11.26
N SER A 188 -17.75 1.09 -12.23
CA SER A 188 -18.12 0.35 -13.44
C SER A 188 -16.98 0.37 -14.46
N LEU A 189 -16.62 -0.82 -14.96
CA LEU A 189 -15.64 -0.99 -16.03
C LEU A 189 -16.26 -0.68 -17.41
N ILE A 190 -17.56 -0.92 -17.57
CA ILE A 190 -18.34 -0.41 -18.70
C ILE A 190 -18.53 1.10 -18.49
N ARG A 191 -17.84 1.91 -19.30
CA ARG A 191 -18.00 3.37 -19.33
C ARG A 191 -18.67 3.78 -20.64
N GLU A 192 -19.78 4.50 -20.55
CA GLU A 192 -20.55 4.91 -21.73
C GLU A 192 -19.95 6.16 -22.40
N THR A 193 -20.03 6.21 -23.73
CA THR A 193 -19.59 7.35 -24.52
C THR A 193 -20.59 8.49 -24.42
N VAL A 194 -20.50 9.31 -23.37
CA VAL A 194 -21.25 10.56 -23.27
C VAL A 194 -20.88 11.44 -24.48
N PRO A 195 -21.83 11.76 -25.40
CA PRO A 195 -21.54 12.66 -26.50
C PRO A 195 -21.31 14.07 -25.95
N SER A 196 -20.25 14.74 -26.40
CA SER A 196 -19.86 16.09 -25.95
C SER A 196 -20.82 17.19 -26.45
N GLY A 197 -22.08 17.13 -26.05
CA GLY A 197 -23.15 17.98 -26.60
C GLY A 197 -24.57 17.79 -26.05
N SER A 198 -24.77 17.18 -24.87
CA SER A 198 -26.10 17.09 -24.23
C SER A 198 -26.06 17.55 -22.77
N GLN A 199 -27.10 18.27 -22.33
CA GLN A 199 -27.21 18.77 -20.95
C GLN A 199 -27.64 17.65 -19.99
N LYS A 200 -27.31 17.81 -18.69
CA LYS A 200 -27.81 16.93 -17.63
C LYS A 200 -29.35 16.91 -17.63
N SER A 201 -29.93 15.74 -17.81
CA SER A 201 -31.29 15.38 -17.40
C SER A 201 -31.23 14.10 -16.57
N GLU A 202 -32.22 13.88 -15.71
CA GLU A 202 -32.08 13.02 -14.52
C GLU A 202 -32.00 11.51 -14.82
N SER A 203 -31.33 10.79 -13.93
CA SER A 203 -31.11 9.35 -14.00
C SER A 203 -32.39 8.55 -13.73
N GLY A 204 -32.97 7.99 -14.79
CA GLY A 204 -34.07 7.01 -14.72
C GLY A 204 -33.75 5.76 -15.55
N LEU A 205 -34.38 4.63 -15.19
CA LEU A 205 -34.14 3.26 -15.71
C LEU A 205 -34.40 3.04 -17.23
N PHE A 206 -34.58 4.11 -18.01
CA PHE A 206 -34.94 4.08 -19.43
C PHE A 206 -34.03 4.94 -20.32
N SER A 207 -32.92 5.49 -19.80
CA SER A 207 -32.01 6.37 -20.56
C SER A 207 -31.50 5.76 -21.87
N SER A 208 -31.22 4.46 -21.89
CA SER A 208 -30.79 3.71 -23.09
C SER A 208 -31.82 3.70 -24.22
N LEU A 209 -33.12 3.76 -23.90
CA LEU A 209 -34.19 3.89 -24.91
C LEU A 209 -34.29 5.32 -25.45
N TYR A 210 -33.92 6.32 -24.64
CA TYR A 210 -34.01 7.72 -25.07
C TYR A 210 -32.97 8.06 -26.15
N SER A 211 -31.78 7.45 -26.10
CA SER A 211 -30.80 7.56 -27.19
C SER A 211 -31.32 6.95 -28.49
N TYR A 212 -31.99 5.79 -28.42
CA TYR A 212 -32.54 5.10 -29.60
C TYR A 212 -33.63 5.94 -30.29
N ILE A 213 -34.44 6.68 -29.52
CA ILE A 213 -35.47 7.59 -30.06
C ILE A 213 -34.84 8.89 -30.58
N ALA A 214 -33.86 9.46 -29.88
CA ALA A 214 -33.20 10.71 -30.25
C ALA A 214 -32.31 10.60 -31.50
N SER A 215 -31.74 9.43 -31.77
CA SER A 215 -30.91 9.17 -32.96
C SER A 215 -31.71 8.91 -34.25
N GLY A 216 -33.04 9.02 -34.23
CA GLY A 216 -33.92 8.81 -35.40
C GLY A 216 -33.85 9.88 -36.51
N GLY A 217 -32.75 10.63 -36.61
CA GLY A 217 -32.53 11.70 -37.58
C GLY A 217 -31.60 11.28 -38.73
N GLU A 218 -32.13 11.29 -39.94
CA GLU A 218 -31.38 11.30 -41.22
C GLU A 218 -30.40 10.13 -41.49
N THR A 219 -30.94 8.99 -41.91
CA THR A 219 -30.77 8.56 -43.31
C THR A 219 -31.74 7.45 -43.71
N ILE A 220 -32.42 7.60 -44.84
CA ILE A 220 -33.36 6.61 -45.36
C ILE A 220 -32.59 5.64 -46.27
N ASN A 221 -32.36 4.40 -45.82
CA ASN A 221 -32.44 3.19 -46.66
C ASN A 221 -32.28 1.87 -45.86
N HIS A 222 -33.16 0.91 -46.13
CA HIS A 222 -33.04 -0.52 -45.82
C HIS A 222 -32.66 -0.98 -44.39
N LYS A 223 -33.66 -0.99 -43.50
CA LYS A 223 -34.21 -2.26 -42.98
C LYS A 223 -35.61 -2.08 -42.40
N ILE A 224 -36.41 -3.14 -42.50
CA ILE A 224 -37.68 -3.26 -41.76
C ILE A 224 -37.30 -3.66 -40.33
N GLN A 225 -37.65 -2.82 -39.35
CA GLN A 225 -37.46 -3.16 -37.93
C GLN A 225 -38.29 -4.40 -37.59
N THR A 226 -37.65 -5.41 -37.00
CA THR A 226 -38.32 -6.67 -36.65
C THR A 226 -38.80 -6.66 -35.21
N SER A 227 -40.09 -6.95 -34.99
CA SER A 227 -40.80 -6.80 -33.70
C SER A 227 -40.25 -7.59 -32.51
N ASN A 228 -39.28 -8.48 -32.74
CA ASN A 228 -38.83 -9.51 -31.79
C ASN A 228 -37.40 -9.27 -31.26
N GLU A 229 -36.71 -8.23 -31.74
CA GLU A 229 -35.34 -7.87 -31.29
C GLU A 229 -35.16 -7.83 -29.76
N PRO A 230 -36.06 -7.24 -28.93
CA PRO A 230 -35.91 -7.28 -27.46
C PRO A 230 -36.02 -8.69 -26.86
N GLU A 231 -36.84 -9.58 -27.43
CA GLU A 231 -36.98 -10.97 -26.97
C GLU A 231 -35.70 -11.77 -27.21
N LEU A 232 -35.01 -11.49 -28.31
CA LEU A 232 -33.72 -12.09 -28.65
C LEU A 232 -32.61 -11.59 -27.70
N ILE A 233 -32.63 -10.32 -27.29
CA ILE A 233 -31.69 -9.77 -26.30
C ILE A 233 -31.91 -10.40 -24.92
N ILE A 234 -33.17 -10.62 -24.50
CA ILE A 234 -33.49 -11.34 -23.26
C ILE A 234 -32.97 -12.79 -23.35
N THR A 235 -33.32 -13.50 -24.41
CA THR A 235 -32.86 -14.88 -24.68
C THR A 235 -31.33 -15.03 -24.70
N SER A 236 -30.61 -13.98 -25.11
CA SER A 236 -29.15 -13.91 -25.02
C SER A 236 -28.66 -13.80 -23.57
N ARG A 237 -29.24 -12.88 -22.79
CA ARG A 237 -28.87 -12.69 -21.37
C ARG A 237 -29.14 -13.93 -20.52
N ASP A 238 -30.28 -14.58 -20.71
CA ASP A 238 -30.65 -15.81 -19.98
C ASP A 238 -29.66 -16.94 -20.24
N CYS A 239 -29.19 -17.08 -21.49
CA CYS A 239 -28.17 -18.07 -21.85
C CYS A 239 -26.80 -17.81 -21.17
N ILE A 240 -26.48 -16.55 -20.86
CA ILE A 240 -25.20 -16.17 -20.22
C ILE A 240 -25.32 -16.20 -18.70
N SER A 241 -26.46 -15.85 -18.11
CA SER A 241 -26.70 -15.99 -16.67
C SER A 241 -26.78 -17.46 -16.24
N GLU A 242 -27.40 -18.33 -17.06
CA GLU A 242 -27.32 -19.79 -16.88
C GLU A 242 -25.89 -20.34 -16.93
N SER A 243 -24.96 -19.64 -17.59
CA SER A 243 -23.56 -20.06 -17.76
C SER A 243 -22.64 -19.68 -16.58
N ARG A 244 -23.16 -19.01 -15.54
CA ARG A 244 -22.49 -18.79 -14.23
C ARG A 244 -21.02 -18.37 -14.28
N LEU A 245 -20.69 -17.40 -15.13
CA LEU A 245 -19.30 -17.01 -15.45
C LEU A 245 -18.52 -16.50 -14.23
N GLU A 246 -19.19 -15.94 -13.22
CA GLU A 246 -18.62 -15.60 -11.91
C GLU A 246 -18.15 -16.82 -11.10
N SER A 247 -18.73 -18.00 -11.35
CA SER A 247 -18.29 -19.25 -10.71
C SER A 247 -16.92 -19.70 -11.23
N LEU A 248 -16.56 -19.43 -12.49
CA LEU A 248 -15.21 -19.70 -13.04
C LEU A 248 -14.10 -19.02 -12.23
N ILE A 249 -14.37 -17.81 -11.73
CA ILE A 249 -13.44 -17.08 -10.85
C ILE A 249 -13.39 -17.75 -9.48
N THR A 250 -14.55 -18.03 -8.86
CA THR A 250 -14.58 -18.55 -7.48
C THR A 250 -14.14 -20.01 -7.35
N GLU A 251 -14.28 -20.81 -8.42
CA GLU A 251 -13.86 -22.21 -8.51
C GLU A 251 -12.38 -22.36 -8.88
N SER A 252 -11.71 -21.31 -9.36
CA SER A 252 -10.28 -21.36 -9.73
C SER A 252 -9.34 -21.86 -8.61
N LYS A 253 -9.72 -21.69 -7.34
CA LYS A 253 -9.05 -22.25 -6.15
C LYS A 253 -8.99 -23.79 -6.12
N PHE A 254 -9.85 -24.47 -6.87
CA PHE A 254 -9.89 -25.93 -6.95
C PHE A 254 -9.00 -26.47 -8.07
N LEU A 255 -8.60 -25.63 -9.04
CA LEU A 255 -7.70 -26.03 -10.12
C LEU A 255 -6.34 -26.45 -9.59
N THR A 256 -5.80 -27.53 -10.13
CA THR A 256 -4.38 -27.91 -10.17
C THR A 256 -3.47 -26.73 -10.51
N ILE A 257 -2.23 -26.74 -10.01
CA ILE A 257 -1.31 -25.61 -10.15
C ILE A 257 -0.93 -25.37 -11.61
N GLU A 258 -0.80 -26.44 -12.38
CA GLU A 258 -0.49 -26.45 -13.81
C GLU A 258 -1.64 -25.89 -14.66
N SER A 259 -2.89 -26.13 -14.27
CA SER A 259 -4.06 -25.52 -14.93
C SER A 259 -4.23 -24.05 -14.52
N LEU A 260 -3.97 -23.72 -13.25
CA LEU A 260 -4.02 -22.35 -12.76
C LEU A 260 -2.96 -21.46 -13.43
N GLU A 261 -1.74 -21.97 -13.61
CA GLU A 261 -0.68 -21.30 -14.38
C GLU A 261 -1.06 -21.15 -15.86
N ALA A 262 -1.66 -22.17 -16.48
CA ALA A 262 -2.16 -22.06 -17.85
C ALA A 262 -3.30 -21.03 -17.99
N LEU A 263 -4.24 -20.99 -17.04
CA LEU A 263 -5.33 -20.01 -16.95
C LEU A 263 -4.77 -18.58 -16.86
N VAL A 264 -3.84 -18.33 -15.94
CA VAL A 264 -3.22 -17.01 -15.73
C VAL A 264 -2.38 -16.60 -16.94
N LYS A 265 -1.59 -17.52 -17.50
CA LYS A 265 -0.78 -17.29 -18.72
C LYS A 265 -1.65 -16.98 -19.93
N ALA A 266 -2.77 -17.69 -20.10
CA ALA A 266 -3.73 -17.43 -21.18
C ALA A 266 -4.42 -16.07 -21.02
N LEU A 267 -4.81 -15.70 -19.80
CA LEU A 267 -5.41 -14.40 -19.50
C LEU A 267 -4.44 -13.25 -19.79
N ILE A 268 -3.21 -13.31 -19.25
CA ILE A 268 -2.15 -12.34 -19.55
C ILE A 268 -1.87 -12.28 -21.06
N GLY A 269 -1.88 -13.43 -21.76
CA GLY A 269 -1.70 -13.51 -23.20
C GLY A 269 -2.73 -12.74 -24.03
N THR A 270 -3.98 -12.59 -23.57
CA THR A 270 -5.03 -11.87 -24.33
C THR A 270 -4.77 -10.36 -24.47
N PHE A 271 -3.98 -9.76 -23.59
CA PHE A 271 -3.56 -8.35 -23.72
C PHE A 271 -2.60 -8.11 -24.90
N TYR A 272 -1.77 -9.11 -25.23
CA TYR A 272 -0.62 -8.98 -26.14
C TYR A 272 -0.78 -9.69 -27.49
N LYS A 273 -1.97 -10.23 -27.82
CA LYS A 273 -2.28 -10.72 -29.18
C LYS A 273 -2.09 -9.59 -30.22
N PRO A 274 -1.90 -9.88 -31.52
CA PRO A 274 -1.89 -8.85 -32.57
C PRO A 274 -3.22 -8.08 -32.71
N GLU A 275 -4.34 -8.77 -32.45
CA GLU A 275 -5.69 -8.19 -32.27
C GLU A 275 -5.96 -7.83 -30.79
N GLY A 276 -4.91 -7.86 -29.96
CA GLY A 276 -4.96 -7.80 -28.51
C GLY A 276 -5.14 -6.39 -27.98
N VAL A 277 -5.52 -6.33 -26.71
CA VAL A 277 -6.13 -5.13 -26.15
C VAL A 277 -5.15 -3.97 -25.98
N LEU A 278 -3.84 -4.24 -25.91
CA LEU A 278 -2.81 -3.19 -25.87
C LEU A 278 -2.29 -2.78 -27.26
N ALA A 279 -2.54 -3.57 -28.31
CA ALA A 279 -2.15 -3.24 -29.69
C ALA A 279 -3.10 -2.21 -30.35
N LEU A 280 -4.32 -2.08 -29.80
CA LEU A 280 -5.34 -1.14 -30.25
C LEU A 280 -5.30 0.12 -29.37
N GLY A 281 -4.85 1.27 -29.89
CA GLY A 281 -4.84 2.55 -29.17
C GLY A 281 -6.21 3.23 -29.07
N SER A 282 -7.24 2.51 -28.60
CA SER A 282 -8.63 2.99 -28.58
C SER A 282 -9.23 2.99 -27.16
N ARG A 283 -10.31 3.75 -26.94
CA ARG A 283 -10.96 3.84 -25.61
C ARG A 283 -11.73 2.58 -25.24
N GLU A 284 -12.18 1.85 -26.26
CA GLU A 284 -12.84 0.56 -26.15
C GLU A 284 -11.83 -0.52 -25.72
N SER A 285 -10.57 -0.40 -26.16
CA SER A 285 -9.48 -1.26 -25.68
C SER A 285 -9.10 -0.92 -24.23
N GLU A 286 -8.98 0.37 -23.85
CA GLU A 286 -8.72 0.78 -22.47
C GLU A 286 -9.73 0.16 -21.49
N ASN A 287 -11.03 0.22 -21.84
CA ASN A 287 -12.11 -0.40 -21.05
C ASN A 287 -12.03 -1.93 -21.03
N ALA A 288 -11.58 -2.58 -22.11
CA ALA A 288 -11.42 -4.03 -22.22
C ALA A 288 -10.19 -4.55 -21.43
N ALA A 289 -9.08 -3.81 -21.44
CA ALA A 289 -7.88 -4.15 -20.67
C ALA A 289 -8.17 -4.02 -19.17
N SER A 290 -8.91 -2.97 -18.79
CA SER A 290 -9.38 -2.76 -17.41
C SER A 290 -10.29 -3.90 -16.91
N PHE A 291 -11.07 -4.51 -17.81
CA PHE A 291 -11.92 -5.67 -17.51
C PHE A 291 -11.12 -6.97 -17.35
N LEU A 292 -10.21 -7.29 -18.29
CA LEU A 292 -9.33 -8.46 -18.18
C LEU A 292 -8.42 -8.37 -16.94
N LEU A 293 -7.99 -7.16 -16.59
CA LEU A 293 -7.25 -6.88 -15.36
C LEU A 293 -8.08 -7.22 -14.11
N GLU A 294 -9.34 -6.77 -14.01
CA GLU A 294 -10.18 -7.11 -12.86
C GLU A 294 -10.43 -8.62 -12.75
N MET A 295 -10.57 -9.33 -13.87
CA MET A 295 -10.62 -10.80 -13.86
C MET A 295 -9.33 -11.41 -13.29
N LEU A 296 -8.16 -10.94 -13.73
CA LEU A 296 -6.86 -11.42 -13.24
C LEU A 296 -6.71 -11.16 -11.73
N LEU A 297 -7.02 -9.95 -11.27
CA LEU A 297 -6.98 -9.56 -9.86
C LEU A 297 -7.90 -10.45 -9.02
N LYS A 298 -9.14 -10.69 -9.47
CA LYS A 298 -10.09 -11.58 -8.78
C LYS A 298 -9.59 -13.03 -8.72
N ILE A 299 -9.00 -13.57 -9.79
CA ILE A 299 -8.42 -14.93 -9.81
C ILE A 299 -7.21 -15.02 -8.85
N VAL A 300 -6.29 -14.06 -8.87
CA VAL A 300 -5.11 -14.04 -7.98
C VAL A 300 -5.53 -13.94 -6.51
N LEU A 301 -6.51 -13.09 -6.19
CA LEU A 301 -7.04 -12.98 -4.82
C LEU A 301 -7.76 -14.24 -4.33
N GLN A 302 -8.42 -14.97 -5.23
CA GLN A 302 -9.04 -16.27 -4.91
C GLN A 302 -8.00 -17.36 -4.65
N ASN A 303 -6.81 -17.26 -5.26
CA ASN A 303 -5.67 -18.19 -5.14
C ASN A 303 -4.52 -17.63 -4.26
N ARG A 304 -4.87 -16.76 -3.30
CA ARG A 304 -3.95 -16.11 -2.33
C ARG A 304 -3.13 -17.06 -1.45
N ASP A 305 -3.35 -18.36 -1.54
CA ASP A 305 -2.65 -19.46 -0.88
C ASP A 305 -1.56 -20.10 -1.76
N ARG A 306 -1.64 -19.92 -3.08
CA ARG A 306 -0.73 -20.49 -4.09
C ARG A 306 -0.06 -19.42 -4.97
N VAL A 307 -0.32 -18.15 -4.65
CA VAL A 307 0.14 -16.96 -5.38
C VAL A 307 1.66 -16.91 -5.62
N ASN A 308 2.49 -17.58 -4.82
CA ASN A 308 3.95 -17.62 -4.98
C ASN A 308 4.38 -18.10 -6.38
N THR A 309 3.72 -19.08 -7.01
CA THR A 309 4.10 -19.53 -8.37
C THR A 309 3.63 -18.57 -9.47
N LEU A 310 2.57 -17.81 -9.20
CA LEU A 310 1.95 -16.85 -10.12
C LEU A 310 2.58 -15.45 -10.05
N TRP A 311 3.22 -15.12 -8.92
CA TRP A 311 3.49 -13.74 -8.53
C TRP A 311 4.38 -13.00 -9.53
N ASP A 312 5.46 -13.62 -10.01
CA ASP A 312 6.39 -12.93 -10.92
C ASP A 312 5.75 -12.60 -12.27
N ALA A 313 4.93 -13.50 -12.82
CA ALA A 313 4.17 -13.25 -14.06
C ALA A 313 3.13 -12.11 -13.86
N VAL A 314 2.40 -12.12 -12.74
CA VAL A 314 1.42 -11.08 -12.40
C VAL A 314 2.10 -9.73 -12.17
N LYS A 315 3.18 -9.70 -11.39
CA LYS A 315 4.01 -8.52 -11.09
C LYS A 315 4.58 -7.90 -12.36
N GLN A 316 5.18 -8.71 -13.23
CA GLN A 316 5.72 -8.24 -14.52
C GLN A 316 4.62 -7.70 -15.43
N HIS A 317 3.46 -8.35 -15.48
CA HIS A 317 2.33 -7.86 -16.27
C HIS A 317 1.76 -6.54 -15.73
N LEU A 318 1.61 -6.37 -14.41
CA LEU A 318 1.20 -5.10 -13.79
C LEU A 318 2.20 -3.97 -14.06
N TYR A 319 3.51 -4.26 -14.05
CA TYR A 319 4.55 -3.28 -14.42
C TYR A 319 4.42 -2.87 -15.89
N ASN A 320 4.25 -3.84 -16.80
CA ASN A 320 4.05 -3.58 -18.23
C ASN A 320 2.78 -2.77 -18.48
N LEU A 321 1.69 -3.02 -17.73
CA LEU A 321 0.46 -2.24 -17.81
C LEU A 321 0.65 -0.79 -17.32
N ILE A 322 1.36 -0.56 -16.21
CA ILE A 322 1.65 0.81 -15.74
C ILE A 322 2.47 1.59 -16.77
N THR A 323 3.57 1.01 -17.26
CA THR A 323 4.44 1.67 -18.25
C THR A 323 3.70 1.91 -19.56
N GLY A 324 3.07 0.88 -20.13
CA GLY A 324 2.34 0.99 -21.39
C GLY A 324 1.14 1.95 -21.31
N ALA A 325 0.44 2.02 -20.18
CA ALA A 325 -0.66 2.97 -19.99
C ALA A 325 -0.18 4.43 -19.86
N ILE A 326 1.04 4.67 -19.37
CA ILE A 326 1.66 6.00 -19.38
C ILE A 326 2.09 6.37 -20.82
N GLU A 327 2.73 5.46 -21.54
CA GLU A 327 3.19 5.67 -22.92
C GLU A 327 2.04 5.98 -23.89
N HIS A 328 0.93 5.25 -23.77
CA HIS A 328 -0.25 5.38 -24.65
C HIS A 328 -1.31 6.33 -24.10
N ASN A 329 -1.05 6.99 -22.95
CA ASN A 329 -1.99 7.91 -22.29
C ASN A 329 -3.37 7.25 -21.96
N HIS A 330 -3.36 5.97 -21.58
CA HIS A 330 -4.53 5.19 -21.14
C HIS A 330 -4.76 5.39 -19.62
N MET A 331 -5.27 6.57 -19.28
CA MET A 331 -5.31 7.09 -17.90
C MET A 331 -6.18 6.25 -16.94
N PHE A 332 -7.25 5.63 -17.43
CA PHE A 332 -8.11 4.75 -16.61
C PHE A 332 -7.52 3.34 -16.48
N LEU A 333 -6.82 2.84 -17.50
CA LEU A 333 -6.08 1.58 -17.36
C LEU A 333 -4.94 1.74 -16.34
N LEU A 334 -4.21 2.86 -16.38
CA LEU A 334 -3.21 3.22 -15.38
C LEU A 334 -3.81 3.24 -13.97
N GLU A 335 -4.95 3.93 -13.80
CA GLU A 335 -5.69 3.98 -12.54
C GLU A 335 -6.14 2.60 -12.05
N ARG A 336 -6.81 1.79 -12.88
CA ARG A 336 -7.25 0.44 -12.50
C ARG A 336 -6.07 -0.46 -12.16
N THR A 337 -4.93 -0.31 -12.84
CA THR A 337 -3.70 -1.08 -12.56
C THR A 337 -3.10 -0.69 -11.20
N VAL A 338 -3.06 0.60 -10.87
CA VAL A 338 -2.58 1.08 -9.57
C VAL A 338 -3.53 0.71 -8.44
N VAL A 339 -4.85 0.86 -8.61
CA VAL A 339 -5.86 0.40 -7.64
C VAL A 339 -5.78 -1.12 -7.45
N GLY A 340 -5.58 -1.88 -8.53
CA GLY A 340 -5.37 -3.32 -8.49
C GLY A 340 -4.12 -3.74 -7.73
N LEU A 341 -2.99 -3.08 -7.98
CA LEU A 341 -1.72 -3.31 -7.27
C LEU A 341 -1.88 -3.06 -5.75
N MET A 342 -2.51 -1.95 -5.37
CA MET A 342 -2.79 -1.63 -3.97
C MET A 342 -3.76 -2.63 -3.32
N ARG A 343 -4.80 -3.08 -4.04
CA ARG A 343 -5.74 -4.12 -3.55
C ARG A 343 -5.05 -5.46 -3.36
N LEU A 344 -4.13 -5.86 -4.24
CA LEU A 344 -3.29 -7.04 -4.04
C LEU A 344 -2.42 -6.88 -2.79
N ALA A 345 -1.72 -5.75 -2.64
CA ALA A 345 -0.87 -5.50 -1.48
C ALA A 345 -1.62 -5.63 -0.14
N SER A 346 -2.73 -4.89 0.03
CA SER A 346 -3.55 -4.91 1.25
C SER A 346 -4.20 -6.27 1.56
N ARG A 347 -4.26 -7.19 0.60
CA ARG A 347 -4.88 -8.52 0.78
C ARG A 347 -3.84 -9.65 0.90
N LEU A 348 -2.68 -9.53 0.24
CA LEU A 348 -1.62 -10.55 0.20
C LEU A 348 -0.54 -10.37 1.28
N MET A 349 -0.23 -9.15 1.73
CA MET A 349 0.72 -8.90 2.83
C MET A 349 0.30 -9.53 4.18
N ARG A 350 -0.90 -10.11 4.24
CA ARG A 350 -1.39 -10.93 5.34
C ARG A 350 -0.73 -12.32 5.43
N ARG A 351 0.11 -12.70 4.47
CA ARG A 351 1.04 -13.85 4.56
C ARG A 351 2.47 -13.35 4.63
N GLU A 352 3.19 -13.75 5.67
CA GLU A 352 4.60 -13.39 5.90
C GLU A 352 5.51 -13.87 4.75
N GLU A 353 5.28 -15.08 4.24
CA GLU A 353 6.03 -15.71 3.13
C GLU A 353 6.19 -14.83 1.88
N ILE A 354 5.17 -14.02 1.55
CA ILE A 354 5.14 -13.18 0.35
C ILE A 354 5.08 -11.68 0.66
N SER A 355 5.03 -11.28 1.93
CA SER A 355 4.76 -9.88 2.31
C SER A 355 5.79 -8.90 1.72
N SER A 356 7.09 -9.23 1.81
CA SER A 356 8.16 -8.42 1.23
C SER A 356 8.16 -8.48 -0.30
N MET A 357 7.99 -9.67 -0.93
CA MET A 357 7.89 -9.78 -2.40
C MET A 357 6.72 -8.98 -2.99
N VAL A 358 5.62 -8.84 -2.23
CA VAL A 358 4.47 -8.01 -2.56
C VAL A 358 4.76 -6.54 -2.33
N LEU A 359 5.32 -6.17 -1.17
CA LEU A 359 5.61 -4.77 -0.88
C LEU A 359 6.67 -4.18 -1.83
N GLN A 360 7.72 -4.93 -2.14
CA GLN A 360 8.76 -4.54 -3.10
C GLN A 360 8.22 -4.39 -4.54
N SER A 361 6.99 -4.84 -4.84
CA SER A 361 6.31 -4.51 -6.10
C SER A 361 5.76 -3.06 -6.15
N LEU A 362 5.58 -2.41 -4.99
CA LEU A 362 5.13 -1.01 -4.91
C LEU A 362 6.20 -0.01 -5.36
N ASN A 363 7.45 -0.43 -5.55
CA ASN A 363 8.54 0.40 -6.09
C ASN A 363 8.20 1.04 -7.44
N VAL A 364 7.37 0.40 -8.27
CA VAL A 364 6.90 0.97 -9.55
C VAL A 364 6.15 2.31 -9.36
N LEU A 365 5.54 2.53 -8.20
CA LEU A 365 4.84 3.78 -7.87
C LEU A 365 5.80 4.98 -7.71
N LEU A 366 7.06 4.72 -7.34
CA LEU A 366 8.13 5.73 -7.29
C LEU A 366 8.73 6.04 -8.67
N LEU A 367 8.40 5.24 -9.69
CA LEU A 367 8.87 5.43 -11.08
C LEU A 367 7.89 6.24 -11.94
N LEU A 368 6.65 6.44 -11.46
CA LEU A 368 5.63 7.25 -12.13
C LEU A 368 6.16 8.65 -12.47
N ASN A 369 5.75 9.21 -13.60
CA ASN A 369 6.04 10.61 -13.91
C ASN A 369 5.05 11.54 -13.18
N LYS A 370 5.30 12.85 -13.22
CA LYS A 370 4.48 13.85 -12.54
C LYS A 370 3.01 13.81 -12.99
N ASP A 371 2.77 13.64 -14.27
CA ASP A 371 1.43 13.79 -14.85
C ASP A 371 0.59 12.52 -14.60
N ALA A 372 1.23 11.34 -14.61
CA ALA A 372 0.69 10.09 -14.06
C ALA A 372 0.34 10.23 -12.57
N LEU A 373 1.26 10.78 -11.76
CA LEU A 373 1.03 10.99 -10.32
C LEU A 373 -0.14 11.94 -10.04
N GLN A 374 -0.39 12.94 -10.89
CA GLN A 374 -1.58 13.81 -10.77
C GLN A 374 -2.90 13.11 -11.05
N ILE A 375 -2.89 11.91 -11.65
CA ILE A 375 -4.08 11.12 -11.96
C ILE A 375 -4.32 10.05 -10.90
N VAL A 376 -3.28 9.32 -10.49
CA VAL A 376 -3.39 8.18 -9.54
C VAL A 376 -3.00 8.48 -8.10
N GLY A 377 -2.52 9.70 -7.80
CA GLY A 377 -2.00 10.04 -6.47
C GLY A 377 -3.01 9.84 -5.33
N ARG A 378 -4.29 10.13 -5.58
CA ARG A 378 -5.37 9.92 -4.58
C ARG A 378 -5.60 8.44 -4.33
N GLN A 379 -5.65 7.64 -5.38
CA GLN A 379 -5.83 6.19 -5.35
C GLN A 379 -4.66 5.51 -4.63
N ILE A 380 -3.42 5.99 -4.81
CA ILE A 380 -2.27 5.54 -4.02
C ILE A 380 -2.41 5.97 -2.55
N ALA A 381 -2.73 7.24 -2.27
CA ALA A 381 -2.82 7.74 -0.89
C ALA A 381 -3.90 7.03 -0.06
N PHE A 382 -5.09 6.79 -0.64
CA PHE A 382 -6.17 6.04 0.00
C PHE A 382 -5.86 4.53 0.06
N GLY A 383 -5.25 3.96 -0.98
CA GLY A 383 -4.79 2.57 -0.97
C GLY A 383 -3.72 2.31 0.10
N MET A 384 -2.79 3.24 0.30
CA MET A 384 -1.77 3.18 1.36
C MET A 384 -2.38 3.28 2.76
N TYR A 385 -3.44 4.07 2.93
CA TYR A 385 -4.17 4.17 4.19
C TYR A 385 -4.80 2.82 4.58
N GLU A 386 -5.54 2.18 3.66
CA GLU A 386 -6.12 0.86 3.91
C GLU A 386 -5.05 -0.24 4.02
N LEU A 387 -3.95 -0.17 3.26
CA LEU A 387 -2.80 -1.09 3.40
C LEU A 387 -2.25 -1.08 4.82
N LEU A 388 -1.91 0.10 5.34
CA LEU A 388 -1.37 0.25 6.70
C LEU A 388 -2.39 -0.20 7.75
N LYS A 389 -3.65 0.25 7.63
CA LYS A 389 -4.76 -0.17 8.51
C LYS A 389 -5.01 -1.68 8.50
N MET A 390 -4.73 -2.38 7.40
CA MET A 390 -4.92 -3.83 7.27
C MET A 390 -3.68 -4.69 7.57
N CYS A 391 -2.47 -4.13 7.45
CA CYS A 391 -1.21 -4.88 7.40
C CYS A 391 -0.02 -4.24 8.14
N ALA A 392 -0.16 -3.11 8.87
CA ALA A 392 0.99 -2.43 9.49
C ALA A 392 1.79 -3.28 10.50
N ALA A 393 1.16 -4.28 11.12
CA ALA A 393 1.82 -5.23 12.01
C ALA A 393 2.73 -6.23 11.28
N ASN A 394 2.60 -6.38 9.96
CA ASN A 394 3.26 -7.39 9.14
C ASN A 394 4.51 -6.84 8.40
N ILE A 395 5.02 -5.69 8.82
CA ILE A 395 6.14 -4.98 8.18
C ILE A 395 7.32 -4.99 9.16
N HIS A 396 8.28 -5.86 8.90
CA HIS A 396 9.34 -6.19 9.86
C HIS A 396 10.72 -5.63 9.49
N THR A 397 10.95 -5.20 8.25
CA THR A 397 12.27 -4.72 7.79
C THR A 397 12.34 -3.19 7.67
N ARG A 398 13.54 -2.64 7.83
CA ARG A 398 13.82 -1.20 7.67
C ARG A 398 13.60 -0.71 6.24
N ASP A 399 13.89 -1.56 5.25
CA ASP A 399 13.81 -1.20 3.84
C ASP A 399 12.36 -1.18 3.36
N ASP A 400 11.54 -2.13 3.82
CA ASP A 400 10.10 -2.17 3.60
C ASP A 400 9.40 -0.93 4.18
N TRP A 401 9.72 -0.56 5.43
CA TRP A 401 9.24 0.69 6.03
C TRP A 401 9.75 1.93 5.27
N THR A 402 10.99 1.91 4.77
CA THR A 402 11.56 3.02 4.01
C THR A 402 10.86 3.20 2.66
N LEU A 403 10.47 2.12 1.99
CA LEU A 403 9.66 2.14 0.77
C LEU A 403 8.28 2.78 1.03
N ILE A 404 7.54 2.28 2.01
CA ILE A 404 6.22 2.81 2.40
C ILE A 404 6.29 4.32 2.67
N PHE A 405 7.26 4.74 3.49
CA PHE A 405 7.43 6.15 3.80
C PHE A 405 7.85 6.98 2.60
N SER A 406 8.65 6.44 1.68
CA SER A 406 9.05 7.13 0.44
C SER A 406 7.89 7.29 -0.54
N ILE A 407 6.95 6.32 -0.58
CA ILE A 407 5.69 6.46 -1.34
C ILE A 407 4.82 7.56 -0.73
N LEU A 408 4.69 7.63 0.60
CA LEU A 408 3.97 8.72 1.26
C LEU A 408 4.63 10.09 0.98
N GLU A 409 5.95 10.19 1.05
CA GLU A 409 6.69 11.44 0.72
C GLU A 409 6.55 11.83 -0.76
N TYR A 410 6.56 10.87 -1.69
CA TYR A 410 6.40 11.13 -3.11
C TYR A 410 4.97 11.59 -3.46
N VAL A 411 3.97 10.88 -2.98
CA VAL A 411 2.54 11.10 -3.30
C VAL A 411 1.94 12.26 -2.52
N GLY A 412 2.18 12.31 -1.21
CA GLY A 412 1.57 13.28 -0.31
C GLY A 412 2.39 14.57 -0.20
N ALA A 413 3.70 14.50 0.09
CA ALA A 413 4.52 15.70 0.26
C ALA A 413 5.04 16.28 -1.08
N GLY A 414 5.13 15.46 -2.13
CA GLY A 414 5.64 15.85 -3.44
C GLY A 414 7.17 15.84 -3.55
N ILE A 415 7.87 15.12 -2.67
CA ILE A 415 9.35 15.03 -2.67
C ILE A 415 9.81 14.15 -3.82
N VAL A 416 10.71 14.65 -4.66
CA VAL A 416 11.25 13.86 -5.77
C VAL A 416 12.28 12.85 -5.27
N VAL A 417 11.99 11.56 -5.39
CA VAL A 417 12.99 10.50 -5.26
C VAL A 417 13.99 10.62 -6.42
N SER A 418 15.25 10.90 -6.12
CA SER A 418 16.33 10.95 -7.10
C SER A 418 16.67 9.54 -7.60
N LYS A 419 16.57 9.32 -8.91
CA LYS A 419 17.07 8.09 -9.52
C LYS A 419 18.60 8.13 -9.49
N SER A 420 19.21 7.26 -8.69
CA SER A 420 20.66 7.03 -8.74
C SER A 420 20.99 6.32 -10.06
N ASN A 421 21.69 6.99 -10.96
CA ASN A 421 22.13 6.42 -12.23
C ASN A 421 23.31 5.47 -11.97
N ASN A 422 23.01 4.18 -11.80
CA ASN A 422 23.96 3.08 -11.98
C ASN A 422 23.21 1.86 -12.54
N ILE A 423 22.81 1.97 -13.81
CA ILE A 423 22.43 0.83 -14.65
C ILE A 423 23.35 0.88 -15.87
N ASP A 424 24.57 0.35 -15.71
CA ASP A 424 25.46 0.08 -16.84
C ASP A 424 24.93 -1.14 -17.62
N ASN A 425 23.85 -0.91 -18.38
CA ASN A 425 23.32 -1.87 -19.34
C ASN A 425 24.29 -2.01 -20.53
N ARG A 426 25.41 -2.70 -20.32
CA ARG A 426 26.27 -3.17 -21.41
C ARG A 426 25.85 -4.57 -21.87
N SER A 427 24.64 -4.64 -22.42
CA SER A 427 24.14 -5.81 -23.13
C SER A 427 24.39 -5.63 -24.64
N ASP A 428 25.57 -6.06 -25.10
CA ASP A 428 25.87 -6.11 -26.54
C ASP A 428 24.95 -7.14 -27.22
N ASN A 429 23.99 -6.67 -28.04
CA ASN A 429 23.40 -7.40 -29.18
C ASN A 429 22.26 -6.59 -29.86
N GLU A 430 22.60 -5.59 -30.69
CA GLU A 430 21.73 -5.19 -31.81
C GLU A 430 22.53 -5.15 -33.12
N VAL A 431 22.13 -6.01 -34.05
CA VAL A 431 22.69 -6.07 -35.41
C VAL A 431 22.13 -4.89 -36.21
N THR A 432 22.95 -3.85 -36.40
CA THR A 432 22.63 -2.72 -37.27
C THR A 432 23.24 -2.88 -38.65
N SER A 433 22.56 -2.33 -39.66
CA SER A 433 22.78 -2.62 -41.08
C SER A 433 24.07 -2.01 -41.65
N VAL A 434 24.74 -2.77 -42.54
CA VAL A 434 25.88 -2.30 -43.33
C VAL A 434 25.54 -1.05 -44.15
N SER A 435 26.44 -0.07 -44.15
CA SER A 435 26.49 1.03 -45.13
C SER A 435 27.93 1.53 -45.23
N ASP A 436 28.57 1.34 -46.38
CA ASP A 436 29.98 1.62 -46.59
C ASP A 436 30.27 3.12 -46.82
N SER A 437 31.28 3.65 -46.13
CA SER A 437 32.15 4.72 -46.66
C SER A 437 33.49 4.80 -45.91
N ASN A 438 34.57 4.82 -46.68
CA ASN A 438 35.99 4.67 -46.31
C ASN A 438 36.62 5.76 -45.39
N ASP A 439 37.94 5.59 -45.18
CA ASP A 439 38.96 6.54 -44.72
C ASP A 439 39.02 6.82 -43.19
N ASP A 440 40.16 7.11 -42.56
CA ASP A 440 41.57 6.72 -42.78
C ASP A 440 42.36 7.03 -41.46
N SER A 441 43.49 6.37 -41.22
CA SER A 441 44.40 6.52 -40.06
C SER A 441 43.82 6.18 -38.66
N GLY A 442 44.62 5.84 -37.63
CA GLY A 442 46.05 5.49 -37.64
C GLY A 442 46.70 5.48 -36.24
N LEU A 443 47.44 4.40 -35.96
CA LEU A 443 48.54 4.26 -34.96
C LEU A 443 48.25 3.99 -33.45
N ASP A 444 49.26 3.34 -32.86
CA ASP A 444 49.74 3.35 -31.46
C ASP A 444 48.95 2.70 -30.31
N VAL A 445 48.85 1.38 -30.42
CA VAL A 445 49.40 0.40 -29.45
C VAL A 445 50.06 0.97 -28.17
N LYS A 446 49.57 0.52 -27.00
CA LYS A 446 50.46 0.10 -25.88
C LYS A 446 49.77 -0.87 -24.92
N SER A 447 50.37 -2.04 -24.75
CA SER A 447 49.95 -3.08 -23.81
C SER A 447 50.71 -2.96 -22.48
N VAL A 448 50.03 -3.31 -21.38
CA VAL A 448 50.67 -3.80 -20.15
C VAL A 448 49.84 -4.97 -19.63
N ASN A 449 50.47 -6.14 -19.50
CA ASN A 449 49.85 -7.33 -18.89
C ASN A 449 49.93 -7.25 -17.36
N ASN A 450 49.03 -7.95 -16.67
CA ASN A 450 49.43 -8.81 -15.54
C ASN A 450 48.35 -9.87 -15.24
N ALA A 451 48.80 -11.01 -14.71
CA ALA A 451 47.98 -12.16 -14.27
C ALA A 451 47.34 -11.85 -12.88
N SER A 452 46.34 -12.57 -12.37
CA SER A 452 46.28 -14.03 -12.22
C SER A 452 44.87 -14.60 -12.00
N THR A 453 44.77 -15.94 -12.01
CA THR A 453 43.57 -16.79 -11.94
C THR A 453 42.96 -16.93 -10.51
N PRO A 454 41.77 -17.55 -10.33
CA PRO A 454 40.81 -17.14 -9.30
C PRO A 454 40.83 -17.95 -7.98
N SER A 455 40.06 -17.45 -7.00
CA SER A 455 39.63 -18.21 -5.81
C SER A 455 38.11 -18.06 -5.60
N SER A 456 37.47 -19.08 -5.04
CA SER A 456 36.01 -19.24 -5.03
C SER A 456 35.34 -18.92 -3.70
N SER A 457 34.28 -18.12 -3.74
CA SER A 457 33.27 -17.94 -2.66
C SER A 457 31.92 -17.56 -3.29
N PRO A 458 30.77 -17.89 -2.68
CA PRO A 458 29.45 -17.65 -3.28
C PRO A 458 29.09 -16.15 -3.31
N PRO A 459 28.20 -15.72 -4.24
CA PRO A 459 27.72 -14.35 -4.31
C PRO A 459 26.64 -14.08 -3.25
N ASP A 460 26.91 -13.16 -2.31
CA ASP A 460 25.88 -12.59 -1.44
C ASP A 460 24.89 -11.73 -2.24
N ASN A 461 23.59 -11.96 -2.07
CA ASN A 461 22.55 -11.08 -2.58
C ASN A 461 22.51 -9.75 -1.81
N LYS A 462 23.26 -8.74 -2.27
CA LYS A 462 23.14 -7.36 -1.81
C LYS A 462 22.49 -6.47 -2.88
N SER A 463 21.23 -6.13 -2.64
CA SER A 463 20.43 -5.22 -3.45
C SER A 463 20.77 -3.75 -3.15
N ASP A 464 21.90 -3.25 -3.66
CA ASP A 464 22.31 -1.85 -3.50
C ASP A 464 21.60 -0.96 -4.56
N TRP A 465 20.37 -0.53 -4.30
CA TRP A 465 19.61 0.38 -5.18
C TRP A 465 18.85 1.48 -4.41
N LEU A 466 18.68 2.65 -5.07
CA LEU A 466 18.02 3.88 -4.58
C LEU A 466 18.35 4.34 -3.14
N LYS A 467 19.58 4.80 -2.94
CA LYS A 467 19.88 5.78 -1.87
C LYS A 467 19.16 7.10 -2.17
N ILE A 468 18.09 7.39 -1.44
CA ILE A 468 17.62 8.76 -1.24
C ILE A 468 18.71 9.49 -0.45
N GLU A 469 19.18 10.65 -0.94
CA GLU A 469 20.19 11.47 -0.26
C GLU A 469 19.60 12.25 0.93
N THR A 470 19.00 11.55 1.89
CA THR A 470 18.82 12.08 3.25
C THR A 470 20.17 12.11 3.95
N ASN A 471 20.98 13.10 3.60
CA ASN A 471 22.37 13.28 4.06
C ASN A 471 22.46 13.26 5.61
N PRO A 472 22.94 12.16 6.24
CA PRO A 472 22.68 11.94 7.68
C PRO A 472 23.40 12.89 8.63
N GLY A 473 24.42 13.63 8.16
CA GLY A 473 25.20 14.56 8.97
C GLY A 473 24.71 16.02 8.98
N ALA A 474 23.87 16.42 8.03
CA ALA A 474 23.50 17.81 7.82
C ALA A 474 22.10 18.15 8.40
N LEU A 475 22.02 18.26 9.73
CA LEU A 475 20.78 18.57 10.47
C LEU A 475 20.35 20.05 10.38
N GLU A 476 20.24 20.58 9.16
CA GLU A 476 19.64 21.88 8.91
C GLU A 476 18.11 21.85 9.10
N ILE A 477 17.58 22.93 9.68
CA ILE A 477 16.13 23.10 9.89
C ILE A 477 15.43 23.45 8.56
N TRP A 478 16.11 24.18 7.67
CA TRP A 478 15.61 24.59 6.35
C TRP A 478 16.64 24.32 5.23
N PRO A 479 16.94 23.05 4.91
CA PRO A 479 17.64 22.72 3.66
C PRO A 479 16.77 23.12 2.46
N ASP A 480 17.39 23.24 1.28
CA ASP A 480 16.75 23.83 0.10
C ASP A 480 15.40 23.21 -0.29
N CYS A 481 14.39 24.09 -0.42
CA CYS A 481 13.03 23.73 -0.83
C CYS A 481 12.89 23.29 -2.29
N SER A 482 13.99 23.25 -3.06
CA SER A 482 14.06 22.80 -4.46
C SER A 482 13.68 21.33 -4.67
N THR A 483 13.68 20.54 -3.59
CA THR A 483 13.38 19.10 -3.54
C THR A 483 11.88 18.76 -3.62
N PHE A 484 11.00 19.73 -3.34
CA PHE A 484 9.55 19.55 -3.27
C PHE A 484 8.85 20.07 -4.55
N LYS A 485 7.85 19.32 -5.03
CA LYS A 485 6.90 19.74 -6.08
C LYS A 485 5.51 19.97 -5.47
N ARG A 486 4.64 20.70 -6.19
CA ARG A 486 3.23 20.82 -5.81
C ARG A 486 2.55 19.45 -5.81
N HIS A 487 2.10 19.03 -4.63
CA HIS A 487 1.27 17.85 -4.39
C HIS A 487 -0.22 18.11 -4.65
N ASP A 488 -1.03 17.05 -4.67
CA ASP A 488 -2.50 17.14 -4.66
C ASP A 488 -3.01 17.28 -3.21
N PRO A 489 -3.94 18.22 -2.90
CA PRO A 489 -4.42 18.44 -1.53
C PRO A 489 -5.02 17.23 -0.85
N LEU A 490 -5.89 16.47 -1.53
CA LEU A 490 -6.55 15.31 -0.93
C LEU A 490 -5.55 14.17 -0.68
N SER A 491 -4.59 13.99 -1.58
CA SER A 491 -3.47 13.06 -1.41
C SER A 491 -2.59 13.46 -0.21
N PHE A 492 -2.27 14.75 -0.04
CA PHE A 492 -1.52 15.26 1.12
C PHE A 492 -2.26 15.01 2.44
N VAL A 493 -3.56 15.37 2.51
CA VAL A 493 -4.40 15.14 3.71
C VAL A 493 -4.46 13.65 4.05
N LYS A 494 -4.73 12.78 3.06
CA LYS A 494 -4.84 11.33 3.30
C LYS A 494 -3.51 10.70 3.73
N CYS A 495 -2.38 11.12 3.17
CA CYS A 495 -1.07 10.69 3.67
C CYS A 495 -0.79 11.18 5.11
N CYS A 496 -1.33 12.33 5.53
CA CYS A 496 -1.26 12.74 6.94
C CYS A 496 -2.12 11.87 7.87
N GLU A 497 -3.27 11.36 7.39
CA GLU A 497 -4.04 10.33 8.12
C GLU A 497 -3.26 9.02 8.28
N CYS A 498 -2.50 8.59 7.25
CA CYS A 498 -1.59 7.43 7.36
C CYS A 498 -0.55 7.62 8.49
N LEU A 499 0.06 8.80 8.56
CA LEU A 499 1.02 9.13 9.63
C LEU A 499 0.33 9.20 11.00
N ALA A 500 -0.89 9.74 11.06
CA ALA A 500 -1.67 9.81 12.31
C ALA A 500 -2.08 8.42 12.83
N PHE A 501 -2.43 7.50 11.94
CA PHE A 501 -2.70 6.09 12.29
C PHE A 501 -1.47 5.42 12.90
N LEU A 502 -0.30 5.57 12.27
CA LEU A 502 0.96 4.98 12.74
C LEU A 502 1.46 5.59 14.06
N VAL A 503 1.36 6.91 14.24
CA VAL A 503 1.92 7.60 15.42
C VAL A 503 1.01 7.53 16.64
N ARG A 504 -0.32 7.57 16.47
CA ARG A 504 -1.25 7.56 17.61
C ARG A 504 -1.36 6.20 18.28
N ASN A 505 -1.02 5.12 17.58
CA ASN A 505 -0.80 3.80 18.17
C ASN A 505 0.69 3.48 18.18
N ILE A 506 1.37 3.80 19.29
CA ILE A 506 2.83 3.65 19.45
C ILE A 506 3.32 2.22 19.16
N ALA A 507 2.47 1.20 19.28
CA ALA A 507 2.79 -0.18 18.88
C ALA A 507 3.12 -0.36 17.38
N HIS A 508 2.86 0.63 16.52
CA HIS A 508 3.31 0.66 15.12
C HIS A 508 4.65 1.37 14.92
N ILE A 509 5.26 1.92 15.98
CA ILE A 509 6.56 2.60 15.95
C ILE A 509 7.64 1.62 16.44
N THR A 510 8.64 1.37 15.60
CA THR A 510 9.64 0.30 15.78
C THR A 510 11.08 0.80 15.55
N PRO A 511 12.13 0.09 16.02
CA PRO A 511 13.53 0.45 15.76
C PRO A 511 13.89 0.51 14.26
N TYR A 512 13.10 -0.18 13.44
CA TYR A 512 13.25 -0.22 11.99
C TYR A 512 12.67 1.03 11.31
N ASN A 513 11.65 1.66 11.90
CA ASN A 513 10.83 2.67 11.21
C ASN A 513 10.87 4.09 11.82
N PHE A 514 11.23 4.23 13.11
CA PHE A 514 11.15 5.51 13.85
C PHE A 514 11.91 6.66 13.19
N ILE A 515 13.19 6.45 12.84
CA ILE A 515 14.06 7.50 12.29
C ILE A 515 13.48 8.04 10.96
N LYS A 516 12.99 7.14 10.09
CA LYS A 516 12.34 7.52 8.83
C LYS A 516 10.98 8.19 9.08
N CYS A 517 10.18 7.68 10.02
CA CYS A 517 8.90 8.28 10.41
C CYS A 517 9.06 9.74 10.88
N VAL A 518 10.01 10.01 11.77
CA VAL A 518 10.36 11.36 12.24
C VAL A 518 10.79 12.28 11.09
N SER A 519 11.59 11.77 10.15
CA SER A 519 11.98 12.52 8.94
C SER A 519 10.77 12.86 8.06
N VAL A 520 9.88 11.89 7.84
CA VAL A 520 8.68 12.04 6.99
C VAL A 520 7.72 13.06 7.58
N ILE A 521 7.43 13.00 8.89
CA ILE A 521 6.52 13.97 9.54
C ILE A 521 7.08 15.39 9.46
N LYS A 522 8.39 15.57 9.67
CA LYS A 522 9.09 16.86 9.46
C LYS A 522 8.98 17.34 8.01
N ASN A 523 9.06 16.43 7.04
CA ASN A 523 8.92 16.73 5.62
C ASN A 523 7.48 17.07 5.21
N PHE A 524 6.47 16.43 5.78
CA PHE A 524 5.05 16.82 5.62
C PHE A 524 4.74 18.19 6.25
N ALA A 525 5.31 18.48 7.42
CA ALA A 525 5.23 19.82 8.03
C ALA A 525 5.83 20.89 7.10
N ARG A 526 7.02 20.63 6.52
CA ARG A 526 7.66 21.50 5.52
C ARG A 526 6.83 21.65 4.24
N ALA A 527 6.21 20.58 3.75
CA ALA A 527 5.35 20.64 2.56
C ALA A 527 4.12 21.55 2.79
N SER A 528 3.54 21.57 4.00
CA SER A 528 2.43 22.48 4.33
C SER A 528 2.81 23.97 4.25
N LEU A 529 4.07 24.31 4.56
CA LEU A 529 4.62 25.68 4.47
C LEU A 529 4.73 26.20 3.02
N GLN A 530 4.64 25.32 2.01
CA GLN A 530 4.81 25.69 0.60
C GLN A 530 3.53 26.21 -0.08
N SER A 531 2.39 26.27 0.60
CA SER A 531 1.13 26.85 0.10
C SER A 531 1.15 28.40 0.02
N LYS A 532 2.30 29.00 -0.32
CA LYS A 532 2.56 30.47 -0.36
C LYS A 532 2.29 31.13 -1.71
N ASP A 533 1.85 30.37 -2.71
CA ASP A 533 1.73 30.82 -4.09
C ASP A 533 0.51 31.76 -4.30
N LYS A 534 0.78 33.08 -4.34
CA LYS A 534 -0.23 34.18 -4.37
C LYS A 534 -1.27 34.07 -5.52
N ASN A 535 -1.00 33.21 -6.50
CA ASN A 535 -1.80 32.97 -7.71
C ASN A 535 -3.22 32.41 -7.50
N VAL A 536 -3.51 31.74 -6.37
CA VAL A 536 -4.87 31.20 -6.10
C VAL A 536 -5.83 32.32 -5.71
N ARG A 537 -5.47 33.17 -4.74
CA ARG A 537 -6.33 34.28 -4.27
C ARG A 537 -6.52 35.39 -5.30
N GLN A 538 -5.51 35.72 -6.11
CA GLN A 538 -5.61 36.85 -7.05
C GLN A 538 -6.64 36.67 -8.18
N LYS A 539 -7.09 35.43 -8.47
CA LYS A 539 -8.15 35.17 -9.47
C LYS A 539 -9.58 35.39 -8.98
N LEU A 540 -9.79 35.56 -7.67
CA LEU A 540 -11.11 35.82 -7.09
C LEU A 540 -11.35 37.33 -6.84
N GLY A 541 -10.29 38.11 -6.60
CA GLY A 541 -10.39 39.54 -6.28
C GLY A 541 -10.63 40.49 -7.47
N ASN A 542 -10.21 40.13 -8.70
CA ASN A 542 -10.30 41.00 -9.88
C ASN A 542 -11.14 40.39 -11.02
N LYS A 543 -12.47 40.48 -10.87
CA LYS A 543 -13.44 40.37 -11.97
C LYS A 543 -14.45 41.53 -11.96
N THR A 544 -13.96 42.73 -12.22
CA THR A 544 -14.81 43.78 -12.80
C THR A 544 -15.38 43.29 -14.14
N LYS A 545 -16.63 43.66 -14.44
CA LYS A 545 -17.42 43.07 -15.53
C LYS A 545 -16.86 43.40 -16.92
N THR A 546 -16.20 42.44 -17.58
CA THR A 546 -16.00 42.46 -19.04
C THR A 546 -16.32 41.08 -19.65
N ASN A 547 -17.23 41.08 -20.63
CA ASN A 547 -17.60 39.88 -21.38
C ASN A 547 -16.64 39.70 -22.56
N LEU A 548 -15.76 38.69 -22.51
CA LEU A 548 -15.16 38.08 -23.70
C LEU A 548 -14.97 36.57 -23.48
N LYS A 549 -15.51 35.77 -24.40
CA LYS A 549 -15.26 34.33 -24.46
C LYS A 549 -13.85 34.09 -25.01
N SER A 550 -13.09 33.19 -24.38
CA SER A 550 -11.83 32.68 -24.93
C SER A 550 -11.79 31.17 -24.75
N ASN A 551 -11.80 30.42 -25.86
CA ASN A 551 -11.72 28.97 -25.83
C ASN A 551 -10.32 28.53 -25.39
N LYS A 552 -10.25 27.73 -24.32
CA LYS A 552 -9.14 26.82 -24.08
C LYS A 552 -9.69 25.47 -23.67
N ASN A 553 -9.53 24.49 -24.56
CA ASN A 553 -9.79 23.09 -24.24
C ASN A 553 -8.88 22.69 -23.08
N LYS A 554 -9.49 22.24 -21.98
CA LYS A 554 -8.81 21.60 -20.87
C LYS A 554 -9.34 20.18 -20.81
N LEU A 555 -8.45 19.19 -20.82
CA LEU A 555 -8.84 17.79 -20.68
C LEU A 555 -9.40 17.61 -19.26
N SER A 556 -10.72 17.47 -19.14
CA SER A 556 -11.41 17.30 -17.86
C SER A 556 -11.33 15.85 -17.42
N ASN A 557 -10.91 15.62 -16.18
CA ASN A 557 -10.94 14.29 -15.58
C ASN A 557 -12.42 13.92 -15.28
N PRO A 558 -12.88 12.66 -15.45
CA PRO A 558 -14.28 12.30 -15.18
C PRO A 558 -14.71 12.53 -13.71
N TYR A 559 -13.73 12.61 -12.80
CA TYR A 559 -13.90 12.65 -11.35
C TYR A 559 -14.11 14.06 -10.75
N ASP A 560 -14.20 15.13 -11.56
CA ASP A 560 -14.52 16.50 -11.09
C ASP A 560 -16.05 16.66 -10.80
N ALA A 561 -16.68 15.69 -10.11
CA ALA A 561 -18.14 15.50 -10.12
C ALA A 561 -18.82 15.06 -8.80
N ASP A 562 -18.13 15.08 -7.65
CA ASP A 562 -18.77 15.03 -6.33
C ASP A 562 -18.00 15.87 -5.27
N ASP A 563 -18.63 16.11 -4.12
CA ASP A 563 -18.40 17.32 -3.30
C ASP A 563 -17.05 17.44 -2.59
N SER A 564 -16.38 18.57 -2.85
CA SER A 564 -15.57 19.34 -1.89
C SER A 564 -15.44 20.76 -2.42
N ASP A 565 -16.15 21.71 -1.81
CA ASP A 565 -16.16 23.10 -2.27
C ASP A 565 -14.74 23.70 -2.18
N PRO A 566 -14.18 24.36 -3.22
CA PRO A 566 -12.79 24.83 -3.21
C PRO A 566 -12.44 25.84 -2.10
N GLU A 567 -13.45 26.38 -1.40
CA GLU A 567 -13.26 27.27 -0.25
C GLU A 567 -12.90 26.53 1.06
N ASP A 568 -13.13 25.22 1.17
CA ASP A 568 -12.78 24.42 2.36
C ASP A 568 -11.37 23.82 2.30
N ILE A 569 -10.74 23.75 1.13
CA ILE A 569 -9.37 23.22 1.00
C ILE A 569 -8.37 23.97 1.92
N PRO A 570 -8.39 25.31 2.05
CA PRO A 570 -7.53 26.05 2.99
C PRO A 570 -7.78 25.76 4.48
N SER A 571 -9.00 25.35 4.87
CA SER A 571 -9.32 25.00 6.27
C SER A 571 -8.65 23.67 6.64
N SER A 572 -8.75 22.67 5.76
CA SER A 572 -8.14 21.34 5.95
C SER A 572 -6.62 21.38 6.15
N TYR A 573 -5.88 22.17 5.35
CA TYR A 573 -4.44 22.35 5.53
C TYR A 573 -4.08 22.92 6.92
N THR A 574 -4.93 23.75 7.51
CA THR A 574 -4.70 24.37 8.82
C THR A 574 -4.89 23.34 9.93
N GLN A 575 -5.98 22.55 9.87
CA GLN A 575 -6.21 21.42 10.75
C GLN A 575 -5.09 20.36 10.65
N VAL A 576 -4.68 19.99 9.45
CA VAL A 576 -3.59 19.02 9.22
C VAL A 576 -2.23 19.53 9.72
N SER A 577 -1.95 20.83 9.62
CA SER A 577 -0.70 21.39 10.17
C SER A 577 -0.69 21.33 11.71
N ILE A 578 -1.84 21.53 12.35
CA ILE A 578 -2.00 21.36 13.80
C ILE A 578 -1.96 19.88 14.20
N GLN A 579 -2.46 18.98 13.36
CA GLN A 579 -2.32 17.54 13.54
C GLN A 579 -0.85 17.09 13.44
N LEU A 580 -0.07 17.60 12.49
CA LEU A 580 1.36 17.28 12.38
C LEU A 580 2.15 17.77 13.61
N LEU A 581 1.76 18.90 14.23
CA LEU A 581 2.29 19.33 15.53
C LEU A 581 1.94 18.36 16.67
N ASP A 582 0.67 17.91 16.74
CA ASP A 582 0.19 16.89 17.69
C ASP A 582 0.98 15.57 17.55
N LEU A 583 1.21 15.09 16.33
CA LEU A 583 2.02 13.89 16.07
C LEU A 583 3.49 14.07 16.46
N MET A 584 4.12 15.20 16.11
CA MET A 584 5.51 15.46 16.48
C MET A 584 5.69 15.57 18.01
N HIS A 585 4.74 16.23 18.70
CA HIS A 585 4.75 16.29 20.16
C HIS A 585 4.50 14.91 20.78
N THR A 586 3.61 14.09 20.22
CA THR A 586 3.32 12.72 20.70
C THR A 586 4.56 11.82 20.62
N LEU A 587 5.29 11.83 19.49
CA LEU A 587 6.58 11.13 19.38
C LEU A 587 7.61 11.70 20.36
N HIS A 588 7.66 13.02 20.54
CA HIS A 588 8.62 13.66 21.45
C HIS A 588 8.39 13.28 22.91
N THR A 589 7.13 13.24 23.38
CA THR A 589 6.78 12.75 24.73
C THR A 589 7.11 11.27 24.91
N SER A 590 6.82 10.44 23.91
CA SER A 590 6.99 8.99 24.01
C SER A 590 8.40 8.49 23.70
N THR A 591 9.32 9.34 23.20
CA THR A 591 10.68 8.93 22.81
C THR A 591 11.44 8.23 23.96
N ALA A 592 11.33 8.71 25.20
CA ALA A 592 11.99 8.06 26.33
C ALA A 592 11.42 6.65 26.60
N ASP A 593 10.10 6.53 26.69
CA ASP A 593 9.40 5.27 26.95
C ASP A 593 9.59 4.24 25.82
N ILE A 594 9.57 4.70 24.56
CA ILE A 594 9.76 3.86 23.37
C ILE A 594 11.14 3.20 23.37
N TYR A 595 12.22 3.97 23.54
CA TYR A 595 13.58 3.43 23.55
C TYR A 595 13.85 2.60 24.80
N ARG A 596 13.21 2.94 25.93
CA ARG A 596 13.24 2.10 27.12
C ARG A 596 12.58 0.74 26.86
N TRP A 597 11.38 0.71 26.30
CA TRP A 597 10.68 -0.53 25.97
C TRP A 597 11.50 -1.42 25.01
N TRP A 598 12.11 -0.83 23.98
CA TRP A 598 13.00 -1.59 23.08
C TRP A 598 14.25 -2.14 23.76
N SER A 599 14.85 -1.42 24.72
CA SER A 599 16.02 -1.92 25.46
C SER A 599 15.66 -2.96 26.54
N GLU A 600 14.42 -2.95 27.04
CA GLU A 600 13.86 -4.02 27.88
C GLU A 600 13.49 -5.28 27.07
N GLU A 601 13.17 -5.14 25.77
CA GLU A 601 12.79 -6.26 24.88
C GLU A 601 13.97 -6.85 24.08
N ASN A 602 14.93 -6.04 23.64
CA ASN A 602 16.09 -6.45 22.82
C ASN A 602 17.40 -5.78 23.29
N PRO A 603 18.18 -6.42 24.19
CA PRO A 603 19.40 -5.84 24.76
C PRO A 603 20.52 -5.52 23.75
N ASP A 604 20.54 -6.18 22.59
CA ASP A 604 21.53 -5.97 21.52
C ASP A 604 21.24 -4.73 20.64
N THR A 605 20.19 -3.96 20.97
CA THR A 605 19.85 -2.71 20.25
C THR A 605 20.92 -1.64 20.52
N GLU A 606 21.57 -1.13 19.47
CA GLU A 606 22.58 -0.07 19.58
C GLU A 606 22.05 1.16 20.36
N LEU A 607 22.91 1.76 21.19
CA LEU A 607 22.61 2.96 21.98
C LEU A 607 22.52 4.23 21.09
N ILE A 608 21.45 4.32 20.32
CA ILE A 608 21.09 5.47 19.50
C ILE A 608 20.89 6.71 20.39
N SER A 609 21.52 7.83 20.05
CA SER A 609 21.34 9.11 20.75
C SER A 609 19.90 9.61 20.62
N LEU A 610 19.13 9.53 21.71
CA LEU A 610 17.76 10.05 21.82
C LEU A 610 17.65 11.50 21.34
N TRP A 611 18.64 12.31 21.73
CA TRP A 611 18.78 13.70 21.29
C TRP A 611 18.94 13.80 19.76
N SER A 612 19.88 13.08 19.17
CA SER A 612 20.25 13.25 17.76
C SER A 612 19.20 12.72 16.78
N TYR A 613 18.50 11.63 17.13
CA TYR A 613 17.58 10.92 16.23
C TYR A 613 16.09 11.08 16.58
N GLY A 614 15.76 11.38 17.85
CA GLY A 614 14.39 11.62 18.32
C GLY A 614 14.10 13.09 18.59
N TRP A 615 14.56 13.59 19.74
CA TRP A 615 14.16 14.90 20.26
C TRP A 615 14.56 16.08 19.37
N CYS A 616 15.83 16.19 18.95
CA CYS A 616 16.28 17.32 18.14
C CYS A 616 15.55 17.38 16.78
N PRO A 617 15.44 16.30 15.97
CA PRO A 617 14.69 16.36 14.71
C PRO A 617 13.21 16.72 14.87
N LEU A 618 12.54 16.29 15.95
CA LEU A 618 11.15 16.64 16.26
C LEU A 618 11.01 18.11 16.68
N LEU A 619 11.88 18.60 17.55
CA LEU A 619 11.94 20.01 17.95
C LEU A 619 12.20 20.93 16.74
N GLN A 620 13.09 20.55 15.82
CA GLN A 620 13.30 21.25 14.56
C GLN A 620 12.03 21.30 13.69
N GLY A 621 11.27 20.19 13.63
CA GLY A 621 10.01 20.11 12.90
C GLY A 621 8.96 21.07 13.47
N ILE A 622 8.74 21.02 14.78
CA ILE A 622 7.82 21.93 15.51
C ILE A 622 8.25 23.39 15.31
N ALA A 623 9.54 23.70 15.50
CA ALA A 623 10.08 25.05 15.31
C ALA A 623 9.90 25.58 13.87
N SER A 624 9.94 24.73 12.85
CA SER A 624 9.72 25.16 11.46
C SER A 624 8.30 25.72 11.23
N LEU A 625 7.30 25.21 11.95
CA LEU A 625 5.89 25.68 11.89
C LEU A 625 5.62 26.93 12.73
N CYS A 626 6.54 27.34 13.62
CA CYS A 626 6.48 28.67 14.24
C CYS A 626 6.65 29.81 13.21
N CYS A 627 7.17 29.51 12.01
CA CYS A 627 7.36 30.46 10.89
C CYS A 627 6.28 30.32 9.79
N ASP A 628 5.11 29.75 10.11
CA ASP A 628 3.97 29.62 9.18
C ASP A 628 3.30 30.97 8.86
N CYS A 629 2.71 31.12 7.67
CA CYS A 629 1.96 32.34 7.34
C CYS A 629 0.62 32.45 8.09
N ARG A 630 0.06 31.35 8.59
CA ARG A 630 -1.22 31.25 9.30
C ARG A 630 -1.01 31.43 10.80
N ARG A 631 -1.72 32.39 11.40
CA ARG A 631 -1.60 32.71 12.83
C ARG A 631 -1.84 31.50 13.72
N ASP A 632 -2.94 30.78 13.51
CA ASP A 632 -3.34 29.67 14.38
C ASP A 632 -2.31 28.52 14.39
N VAL A 633 -1.64 28.28 13.26
CA VAL A 633 -0.53 27.32 13.16
C VAL A 633 0.70 27.80 13.93
N ARG A 634 1.12 29.07 13.77
CA ARG A 634 2.24 29.64 14.54
C ARG A 634 1.98 29.60 16.05
N MET A 635 0.80 30.03 16.47
CA MET A 635 0.42 30.09 17.89
C MET A 635 0.35 28.69 18.51
N SER A 636 -0.16 27.70 17.76
CA SER A 636 -0.12 26.29 18.14
C SER A 636 1.31 25.77 18.22
N ALA A 637 2.15 26.05 17.21
CA ALA A 637 3.53 25.59 17.13
C ALA A 637 4.39 26.10 18.30
N VAL A 638 4.31 27.40 18.64
CA VAL A 638 5.00 27.96 19.81
C VAL A 638 4.51 27.33 21.11
N THR A 639 3.20 27.04 21.22
CA THR A 639 2.63 26.38 22.40
C THR A 639 3.12 24.93 22.54
N TYR A 640 3.20 24.17 21.43
CA TYR A 640 3.78 22.83 21.42
C TYR A 640 5.29 22.84 21.67
N LEU A 641 6.04 23.80 21.12
CA LEU A 641 7.48 23.95 21.35
C LEU A 641 7.78 24.27 22.82
N GLN A 642 7.00 25.15 23.45
CA GLN A 642 7.10 25.43 24.88
C GLN A 642 6.81 24.19 25.74
N ARG A 643 5.84 23.35 25.36
CA ARG A 643 5.54 22.11 26.08
C ARG A 643 6.64 21.06 25.91
N ALA A 644 7.20 20.93 24.70
CA ALA A 644 8.26 20.00 24.39
C ALA A 644 9.57 20.35 25.13
N LEU A 645 9.99 21.63 25.09
CA LEU A 645 11.24 22.10 25.72
C LEU A 645 11.20 22.21 27.25
N LEU A 646 10.01 22.21 27.86
CA LEU A 646 9.83 22.24 29.32
C LEU A 646 9.34 20.89 29.88
N MET A 647 9.57 19.82 29.11
CA MET A 647 9.30 18.44 29.52
C MET A 647 10.32 17.99 30.58
N HIS A 648 9.85 17.26 31.59
CA HIS A 648 10.69 16.79 32.69
C HIS A 648 11.89 15.97 32.18
N ASP A 649 11.66 15.10 31.20
CA ASP A 649 12.68 14.13 30.77
C ASP A 649 13.76 14.76 29.90
N LEU A 650 13.52 15.95 29.33
CA LEU A 650 14.59 16.76 28.71
C LEU A 650 15.50 17.41 29.76
N ALA A 651 15.08 17.52 31.02
CA ALA A 651 15.98 18.01 32.07
C ALA A 651 17.14 17.04 32.36
N THR A 652 17.07 15.78 31.91
CA THR A 652 18.19 14.82 32.00
C THR A 652 19.25 14.99 30.92
N LEU A 653 19.03 15.86 29.92
CA LEU A 653 20.03 16.16 28.88
C LEU A 653 21.30 16.78 29.48
N ASN A 654 22.44 16.43 28.91
CA ASN A 654 23.74 16.99 29.29
C ASN A 654 23.92 18.44 28.78
N GLY A 655 24.94 19.12 29.29
CA GLY A 655 25.26 20.50 28.89
C GLY A 655 25.43 20.66 27.38
N ASP A 656 26.18 19.77 26.73
CA ASP A 656 26.44 19.82 25.28
C ASP A 656 25.17 19.58 24.45
N GLU A 657 24.22 18.79 24.97
CA GLU A 657 22.93 18.53 24.32
C GLU A 657 22.00 19.74 24.46
N TRP A 658 22.04 20.43 25.61
CA TRP A 658 21.36 21.71 25.78
C TRP A 658 21.96 22.81 24.89
N GLU A 659 23.30 22.94 24.80
CA GLU A 659 23.94 23.83 23.83
C GLU A 659 23.54 23.48 22.39
N ALA A 660 23.49 22.19 22.05
CA ALA A 660 22.97 21.75 20.77
C ALA A 660 21.49 22.12 20.57
N CYS A 661 20.65 22.13 21.61
CA CYS A 661 19.27 22.61 21.53
C CYS A 661 19.21 24.10 21.20
N PHE A 662 20.04 24.93 21.84
CA PHE A 662 20.13 26.35 21.51
C PHE A 662 20.62 26.56 20.07
N ARG A 663 21.73 25.91 19.67
CA ARG A 663 22.35 26.13 18.35
C ARG A 663 21.59 25.47 17.19
N LYS A 664 20.95 24.30 17.39
CA LYS A 664 20.26 23.52 16.34
C LYS A 664 18.72 23.66 16.33
N VAL A 665 18.12 24.38 17.27
CA VAL A 665 16.66 24.64 17.32
C VAL A 665 16.36 26.12 17.58
N LEU A 666 16.76 26.67 18.73
CA LEU A 666 16.26 27.97 19.19
C LEU A 666 16.88 29.17 18.47
N PHE A 667 18.21 29.24 18.32
CA PHE A 667 18.87 30.36 17.64
C PHE A 667 18.47 30.46 16.16
N PRO A 668 18.37 29.37 15.37
CA PRO A 668 17.95 29.48 13.98
C PRO A 668 16.45 29.80 13.85
N LEU A 669 15.58 29.32 14.77
CA LEU A 669 14.19 29.78 14.89
C LEU A 669 14.11 31.29 15.08
N MET A 670 14.91 31.83 16.02
CA MET A 670 14.96 33.27 16.27
C MET A 670 15.41 34.05 15.03
N ASN A 671 16.48 33.62 14.35
CA ASN A 671 16.90 34.25 13.09
C ASN A 671 15.81 34.15 12.00
N LYS A 672 15.14 33.00 11.84
CA LYS A 672 14.09 32.85 10.83
C LYS A 672 12.84 33.70 11.10
N LEU A 673 12.50 33.93 12.38
CA LEU A 673 11.43 34.86 12.77
C LEU A 673 11.79 36.34 12.54
N LEU A 674 13.08 36.70 12.48
CA LEU A 674 13.53 38.03 12.05
C LEU A 674 13.45 38.21 10.53
N GLU A 675 13.75 37.16 9.76
CA GLU A 675 13.61 37.15 8.29
C GLU A 675 12.15 37.14 7.81
N CYS A 676 11.19 36.77 8.66
CA CYS A 676 9.78 36.69 8.30
C CYS A 676 9.15 38.08 8.19
N ALA A 677 9.04 38.63 6.97
CA ALA A 677 8.12 39.73 6.68
C ALA A 677 6.75 39.18 6.22
N THR A 678 5.66 39.61 6.85
CA THR A 678 4.29 39.18 6.51
C THR A 678 3.34 40.37 6.30
N ASP A 679 3.10 40.71 5.03
CA ASP A 679 2.16 41.76 4.54
C ASP A 679 0.72 41.67 5.10
N ILE A 680 0.37 40.56 5.77
CA ILE A 680 -1.02 40.13 6.04
C ILE A 680 -1.36 40.17 7.54
N ASP A 681 -0.39 39.93 8.43
CA ASP A 681 -0.60 39.82 9.88
C ASP A 681 0.69 40.21 10.66
N PRO A 682 1.05 41.50 10.74
CA PRO A 682 2.21 41.94 11.52
C PRO A 682 2.02 41.67 13.02
N SER A 683 0.85 42.02 13.60
CA SER A 683 0.61 41.93 15.04
C SER A 683 0.60 40.48 15.56
N GLY A 684 0.05 39.53 14.80
CA GLY A 684 0.13 38.11 15.13
C GLY A 684 1.51 37.50 14.87
N LEU A 685 2.37 38.14 14.07
CA LEU A 685 3.79 37.76 13.97
C LEU A 685 4.57 38.31 15.17
N ASP A 686 4.34 39.56 15.58
CA ASP A 686 5.03 40.14 16.75
C ASP A 686 4.64 39.45 18.06
N GLU A 687 3.39 38.98 18.20
CA GLU A 687 3.01 38.07 19.28
C GLU A 687 3.80 36.75 19.23
N THR A 688 4.04 36.20 18.03
CA THR A 688 4.86 34.99 17.83
C THR A 688 6.32 35.25 18.22
N LYS A 689 6.90 36.38 17.79
CA LYS A 689 8.26 36.84 18.15
C LYS A 689 8.40 36.99 19.67
N MET A 690 7.48 37.71 20.31
CA MET A 690 7.47 37.97 21.77
C MET A 690 7.42 36.67 22.58
N ARG A 691 6.50 35.75 22.24
CA ARG A 691 6.39 34.45 22.92
C ARG A 691 7.64 33.60 22.71
N SER A 692 8.25 33.65 21.52
CA SER A 692 9.45 32.87 21.21
C SER A 692 10.71 33.42 21.92
N ALA A 693 10.84 34.74 22.07
CA ALA A 693 11.90 35.35 22.90
C ALA A 693 11.70 35.05 24.40
N THR A 694 10.44 35.09 24.87
CA THR A 694 10.08 34.67 26.23
C THR A 694 10.40 33.19 26.47
N LEU A 695 10.22 32.32 25.48
CA LEU A 695 10.58 30.91 25.53
C LEU A 695 12.10 30.71 25.57
N LEU A 696 12.87 31.40 24.71
CA LEU A 696 14.34 31.41 24.74
C LEU A 696 14.86 31.80 26.13
N SER A 697 14.32 32.89 26.68
CA SER A 697 14.63 33.38 28.02
C SER A 697 14.35 32.33 29.10
N LYS A 698 13.14 31.75 29.09
CA LYS A 698 12.70 30.77 30.10
C LYS A 698 13.51 29.47 30.08
N VAL A 699 13.80 28.92 28.90
CA VAL A 699 14.59 27.68 28.76
C VAL A 699 16.04 27.93 29.21
N PHE A 700 16.64 29.08 28.85
CA PHE A 700 17.99 29.43 29.28
C PHE A 700 18.11 29.58 30.80
N LEU A 701 17.13 30.19 31.46
CA LEU A 701 17.12 30.30 32.92
C LEU A 701 16.84 28.96 33.63
N HIS A 702 16.00 28.10 33.05
CA HIS A 702 15.65 26.80 33.63
C HIS A 702 16.85 25.83 33.64
N HIS A 703 17.67 25.85 32.59
CA HIS A 703 18.86 24.99 32.44
C HIS A 703 20.18 25.72 32.72
N LEU A 704 20.11 26.90 33.37
CA LEU A 704 21.27 27.77 33.61
C LEU A 704 22.44 27.06 34.30
N THR A 705 22.17 26.16 35.25
CA THR A 705 23.19 25.40 35.98
C THR A 705 23.92 24.38 35.10
N GLN A 706 23.20 23.73 34.19
CA GLN A 706 23.79 22.82 33.20
C GLN A 706 24.62 23.61 32.18
N LEU A 707 24.08 24.72 31.68
CA LEU A 707 24.77 25.59 30.72
C LEU A 707 26.03 26.25 31.29
N GLN A 708 26.01 26.66 32.57
CA GLN A 708 27.17 27.27 33.24
C GLN A 708 28.38 26.33 33.40
N SER A 709 28.19 25.02 33.24
CA SER A 709 29.31 24.05 33.26
C SER A 709 30.12 24.00 31.96
N LEU A 710 29.63 24.64 30.89
CA LEU A 710 30.22 24.58 29.56
C LEU A 710 31.38 25.58 29.36
N PRO A 711 32.47 25.19 28.68
CA PRO A 711 33.53 26.14 28.30
C PRO A 711 33.05 27.20 27.29
N THR A 712 32.02 26.86 26.51
CA THR A 712 31.35 27.68 25.47
C THR A 712 30.27 28.61 26.03
N PHE A 713 30.00 28.59 27.34
CA PHE A 713 28.89 29.33 27.97
C PHE A 713 28.89 30.83 27.66
N VAL A 714 30.07 31.46 27.58
CA VAL A 714 30.19 32.90 27.27
C VAL A 714 29.69 33.19 25.85
N ASP A 715 30.12 32.41 24.85
CA ASP A 715 29.71 32.59 23.45
C ASP A 715 28.21 32.32 23.26
N LEU A 716 27.69 31.30 23.96
CA LEU A 716 26.26 30.98 24.00
C LEU A 716 25.45 32.17 24.54
N TRP A 717 25.90 32.77 25.64
CA TRP A 717 25.26 33.93 26.26
C TRP A 717 25.35 35.20 25.41
N ILE A 718 26.51 35.50 24.82
CA ILE A 718 26.63 36.64 23.89
C ILE A 718 25.71 36.44 22.66
N THR A 719 25.53 35.20 22.18
CA THR A 719 24.57 34.90 21.11
C THR A 719 23.12 35.16 21.53
N VAL A 720 22.73 34.83 22.78
CA VAL A 720 21.41 35.19 23.34
C VAL A 720 21.25 36.71 23.38
N LEU A 721 22.24 37.46 23.87
CA LEU A 721 22.20 38.93 23.90
C LEU A 721 22.06 39.54 22.49
N GLU A 722 22.77 39.01 21.49
CA GLU A 722 22.63 39.46 20.10
C GLU A 722 21.26 39.18 19.51
N LEU A 723 20.65 38.04 19.82
CA LEU A 723 19.29 37.74 19.37
C LEU A 723 18.27 38.68 20.03
N MET A 724 18.34 38.90 21.35
CA MET A 724 17.47 39.87 22.02
C MET A 724 17.63 41.28 21.44
N HIS A 725 18.87 41.73 21.20
CA HIS A 725 19.17 43.01 20.56
C HIS A 725 18.56 43.13 19.15
N LYS A 726 18.66 42.08 18.31
CA LYS A 726 18.03 42.04 16.97
C LYS A 726 16.50 42.07 17.04
N PHE A 727 15.88 41.38 18.02
CA PHE A 727 14.43 41.40 18.22
C PHE A 727 13.93 42.78 18.66
N MET A 728 14.68 43.48 19.52
CA MET A 728 14.38 44.84 19.97
C MET A 728 14.45 45.89 18.85
N ILE A 729 15.22 45.64 17.79
CA ILE A 729 15.41 46.54 16.64
C ILE A 729 14.54 46.14 15.42
N SER A 730 13.91 44.97 15.41
CA SER A 730 13.11 44.52 14.26
C SER A 730 11.91 45.44 13.97
N ASP A 731 11.70 45.77 12.69
CA ASP A 731 10.94 46.95 12.26
C ASP A 731 9.56 47.14 12.92
N ASN A 732 9.34 48.35 13.46
CA ASN A 732 8.03 48.95 13.77
C ASN A 732 7.09 48.18 14.73
N SER A 733 7.62 47.43 15.70
CA SER A 733 6.82 46.81 16.76
C SER A 733 7.10 47.40 18.15
N ASP A 734 6.25 48.35 18.57
CA ASP A 734 6.31 48.96 19.92
C ASP A 734 6.21 47.91 21.05
N THR A 735 5.55 46.78 20.77
CA THR A 735 5.40 45.68 21.72
C THR A 735 6.71 44.94 22.02
N LEU A 736 7.63 44.81 21.06
CA LEU A 736 8.92 44.15 21.28
C LEU A 736 9.95 45.11 21.88
N SER A 737 9.92 46.39 21.51
CA SER A 737 10.82 47.39 22.09
C SER A 737 10.55 47.62 23.58
N GLU A 738 9.31 47.47 24.05
CA GLU A 738 8.98 47.43 25.49
C GLU A 738 9.25 46.08 26.15
N ALA A 739 8.81 44.96 25.55
CA ALA A 739 8.84 43.65 26.21
C ALA A 739 10.25 43.03 26.30
N ILE A 740 11.10 43.20 25.28
CA ILE A 740 12.42 42.57 25.24
C ILE A 740 13.35 43.10 26.36
N PRO A 741 13.48 44.42 26.61
CA PRO A 741 14.25 44.93 27.75
C PRO A 741 13.80 44.37 29.10
N GLU A 742 12.50 44.25 29.36
CA GLU A 742 12.00 43.70 30.63
C GLU A 742 12.30 42.20 30.75
N THR A 743 12.19 41.40 29.67
CA THR A 743 12.62 39.98 29.73
C THR A 743 14.12 39.86 30.00
N LEU A 744 14.97 40.66 29.34
CA LEU A 744 16.42 40.64 29.52
C LEU A 744 16.84 41.10 30.92
N LYS A 745 16.21 42.15 31.44
CA LYS A 745 16.37 42.64 32.83
C LYS A 745 16.05 41.55 33.85
N ASN A 746 14.97 40.78 33.64
CA ASN A 746 14.64 39.65 34.51
C ASN A 746 15.66 38.51 34.40
N MET A 747 16.20 38.20 33.21
CA MET A 747 17.29 37.24 33.07
C MET A 747 18.55 37.66 33.84
N LEU A 748 19.03 38.89 33.61
CA LEU A 748 20.19 39.44 34.29
C LEU A 748 20.00 39.45 35.81
N LEU A 749 18.81 39.82 36.30
CA LEU A 749 18.49 39.83 37.73
C LEU A 749 18.47 38.42 38.34
N VAL A 750 18.01 37.39 37.62
CA VAL A 750 18.13 35.99 38.08
C VAL A 750 19.60 35.57 38.15
N MET A 751 20.39 35.86 37.10
CA MET A 751 21.80 35.49 37.01
C MET A 751 22.68 36.20 38.05
N LEU A 752 22.42 37.48 38.35
CA LEU A 752 23.08 38.26 39.41
C LEU A 752 22.80 37.68 40.82
N ASN A 753 21.66 37.02 41.03
CA ASN A 753 21.28 36.44 42.31
C ASN A 753 21.68 34.95 42.44
N GLY A 754 22.37 34.38 41.44
CA GLY A 754 22.83 32.99 41.43
C GLY A 754 23.94 32.73 42.46
N LYS A 755 23.62 31.96 43.51
CA LYS A 755 24.58 31.56 44.56
C LYS A 755 25.49 30.43 44.10
N THR A 756 26.78 30.73 43.93
CA THR A 756 27.86 29.73 44.00
C THR A 756 29.04 30.32 44.77
N ASN A 757 29.70 29.48 45.58
CA ASN A 757 30.50 29.91 46.74
C ASN A 757 32.00 29.56 46.63
N SER A 758 32.58 29.49 45.42
CA SER A 758 34.03 29.29 45.27
C SER A 758 34.78 30.60 44.92
N LYS A 759 36.08 30.63 45.20
CA LYS A 759 36.94 31.80 44.91
C LYS A 759 37.48 31.82 43.47
N GLU A 760 37.57 30.67 42.82
CA GLU A 760 38.10 30.54 41.45
C GLU A 760 37.05 30.96 40.41
N GLU A 761 35.76 30.67 40.67
CA GLU A 761 34.65 31.24 39.90
C GLU A 761 34.65 32.77 39.87
N LEU A 762 35.21 33.45 40.88
CA LEU A 762 35.07 34.90 41.04
C LEU A 762 35.74 35.68 39.90
N HIS A 763 36.93 35.26 39.46
CA HIS A 763 37.62 35.88 38.32
C HIS A 763 36.93 35.54 36.99
N SER A 764 36.47 34.29 36.80
CA SER A 764 35.71 33.92 35.61
C SER A 764 34.38 34.67 35.51
N LYS A 765 33.69 34.89 36.65
CA LYS A 765 32.50 35.74 36.75
C LYS A 765 32.80 37.19 36.41
N GLN A 766 33.93 37.74 36.86
CA GLN A 766 34.33 39.11 36.53
C GLN A 766 34.40 39.29 35.00
N THR A 767 35.17 38.45 34.30
CA THR A 767 35.30 38.52 32.83
C THR A 767 33.98 38.27 32.10
N PHE A 768 33.14 37.34 32.60
CA PHE A 768 31.79 37.12 32.08
C PHE A 768 30.89 38.36 32.22
N TRP A 769 30.91 39.03 33.37
CA TRP A 769 30.12 40.23 33.60
C TRP A 769 30.66 41.43 32.82
N ASP A 770 31.98 41.59 32.72
CA ASP A 770 32.60 42.64 31.90
C ASP A 770 32.21 42.49 30.42
N ALA A 771 32.20 41.26 29.88
CA ALA A 771 31.72 40.98 28.51
C ALA A 771 30.20 41.22 28.37
N THR A 772 29.42 40.79 29.37
CA THR A 772 27.95 41.01 29.41
C THR A 772 27.61 42.49 29.40
N TRP A 773 28.20 43.29 30.28
CA TRP A 773 27.95 44.73 30.36
C TRP A 773 28.50 45.47 29.15
N THR A 774 29.66 45.07 28.61
CA THR A 774 30.15 45.59 27.32
C THR A 774 29.10 45.42 26.21
N LYS A 775 28.44 44.26 26.14
CA LYS A 775 27.39 43.99 25.13
C LYS A 775 26.08 44.72 25.44
N VAL A 776 25.57 44.65 26.67
CA VAL A 776 24.31 45.30 27.07
C VAL A 776 24.40 46.83 26.92
N ASN A 777 25.53 47.44 27.26
CA ASN A 777 25.70 48.89 27.16
C ASN A 777 25.72 49.42 25.71
N THR A 778 25.88 48.59 24.67
CA THR A 778 25.72 49.07 23.28
C THR A 778 24.27 49.30 22.86
N PHE A 779 23.28 48.81 23.63
CA PHE A 779 21.85 48.94 23.28
C PHE A 779 20.91 49.31 24.43
N LEU A 780 21.27 49.06 25.69
CA LEU A 780 20.53 49.47 26.89
C LEU A 780 21.47 50.10 27.95
N PRO A 781 22.09 51.26 27.66
CA PRO A 781 23.20 51.84 28.46
C PRO A 781 22.84 52.30 29.88
N GLN A 782 21.55 52.44 30.21
CA GLN A 782 21.12 52.77 31.59
C GLN A 782 20.89 51.52 32.45
N MET A 783 20.52 50.39 31.83
CA MET A 783 20.02 49.20 32.54
C MET A 783 21.08 48.49 33.39
N SER A 784 22.37 48.65 33.05
CA SER A 784 23.50 48.16 33.85
C SER A 784 23.60 48.89 35.19
N ASN A 785 23.56 50.22 35.17
CA ASN A 785 23.58 51.05 36.38
C ASN A 785 22.34 50.77 37.26
N ASP A 786 21.15 50.74 36.65
CA ASP A 786 19.89 50.50 37.37
C ASP A 786 19.89 49.13 38.07
N LEU A 787 20.31 48.06 37.38
CA LEU A 787 20.38 46.70 37.94
C LEU A 787 21.43 46.58 39.05
N LEU A 788 22.61 47.16 38.88
CA LEU A 788 23.66 47.15 39.90
C LEU A 788 23.22 47.94 41.14
N GLN A 789 22.58 49.09 40.96
CA GLN A 789 22.05 49.89 42.07
C GLN A 789 20.89 49.17 42.78
N HIS A 790 20.00 48.49 42.05
CA HIS A 790 18.94 47.66 42.63
C HIS A 790 19.49 46.44 43.40
N HIS A 791 20.50 45.76 42.85
CA HIS A 791 21.12 44.58 43.47
C HIS A 791 21.85 44.96 44.77
N ASN A 792 22.67 46.01 44.74
CA ASN A 792 23.36 46.53 45.92
C ASN A 792 22.35 46.97 46.99
N SER A 793 21.29 47.68 46.60
CA SER A 793 20.20 48.08 47.52
C SER A 793 19.43 46.89 48.12
N ARG A 794 19.40 45.73 47.44
CA ARG A 794 18.82 44.48 47.97
C ARG A 794 19.78 43.74 48.89
N GLN A 795 21.07 43.67 48.57
CA GLN A 795 22.07 43.06 49.45
C GLN A 795 22.12 43.81 50.79
N ILE A 796 22.21 45.14 50.76
CA ILE A 796 22.19 45.99 51.97
C ILE A 796 20.95 45.68 52.83
N LYS A 797 19.74 45.67 52.25
CA LYS A 797 18.50 45.35 53.00
C LYS A 797 18.45 43.92 53.56
N MET A 798 19.05 42.93 52.89
CA MET A 798 19.17 41.58 53.45
C MET A 798 20.19 41.53 54.60
N GLN A 799 21.27 42.29 54.49
CA GLN A 799 22.33 42.37 55.50
C GLN A 799 21.85 43.16 56.74
N ASP A 800 21.04 44.21 56.55
CA ASP A 800 20.31 44.91 57.60
C ASP A 800 19.33 43.98 58.32
N HIS A 801 18.56 43.14 57.60
CA HIS A 801 17.66 42.17 58.24
C HIS A 801 18.39 41.06 59.01
N VAL A 802 19.56 40.60 58.54
CA VAL A 802 20.41 39.67 59.32
C VAL A 802 20.99 40.35 60.55
N SER A 803 21.32 41.65 60.47
CA SER A 803 21.76 42.46 61.61
C SER A 803 20.64 42.62 62.63
N GLN A 804 19.42 42.96 62.20
CA GLN A 804 18.24 43.04 63.06
C GLN A 804 17.87 41.71 63.73
N LEU A 805 18.09 40.58 63.05
CA LEU A 805 17.90 39.24 63.65
C LEU A 805 18.99 38.86 64.66
N THR A 806 20.17 39.49 64.61
CA THR A 806 21.20 39.33 65.65
C THR A 806 20.98 40.29 66.82
N ASP A 807 20.58 41.54 66.57
CA ASP A 807 20.18 42.49 67.63
C ASP A 807 18.99 41.96 68.45
N ALA A 808 17.98 41.38 67.80
CA ALA A 808 16.82 40.75 68.45
C ALA A 808 17.15 39.52 69.34
N SER A 809 18.41 39.06 69.36
CA SER A 809 18.87 38.00 70.27
C SER A 809 19.43 38.53 71.61
N SER A 810 19.70 39.83 71.72
CA SER A 810 20.31 40.42 72.93
C SER A 810 19.31 40.60 74.09
N ASP A 811 18.08 41.04 73.80
CA ASP A 811 17.06 41.39 74.80
C ASP A 811 16.47 40.20 75.59
N LEU A 812 16.76 38.94 75.20
CA LEU A 812 16.31 37.76 75.95
C LEU A 812 17.28 37.31 77.05
N SER A 813 18.37 38.04 77.29
CA SER A 813 19.48 37.60 78.14
C SER A 813 19.40 38.02 79.62
N GLU A 814 18.46 38.89 80.02
CA GLU A 814 18.45 39.49 81.36
C GLU A 814 17.55 38.78 82.41
N VAL A 815 16.75 37.78 82.03
CA VAL A 815 15.85 37.04 82.96
C VAL A 815 16.06 35.53 82.92
N THR A 816 17.21 35.03 83.40
CA THR A 816 17.33 33.86 84.29
C THR A 816 18.78 33.58 84.73
N ARG A 817 19.31 34.36 85.68
CA ARG A 817 20.45 33.90 86.50
C ARG A 817 19.95 32.98 87.62
N SER A 818 19.95 31.67 87.40
CA SER A 818 19.80 30.71 88.51
C SER A 818 20.51 29.37 88.24
N ILE A 819 21.63 29.19 88.94
CA ILE A 819 22.22 27.91 89.37
C ILE A 819 22.93 27.06 88.28
N THR A 820 24.25 26.99 88.44
CA THR A 820 25.20 26.00 87.90
C THR A 820 25.58 24.98 89.01
N PRO A 821 26.43 23.95 88.77
CA PRO A 821 26.87 23.31 87.50
C PRO A 821 26.32 21.85 87.45
N ASP A 822 26.99 20.69 87.24
CA ASP A 822 28.38 20.30 86.95
C ASP A 822 28.52 18.82 86.47
N ILE A 823 29.76 18.44 86.12
CA ILE A 823 30.36 17.08 86.16
C ILE A 823 29.92 15.99 85.15
N MET A 824 30.74 15.92 84.09
CA MET A 824 31.38 14.73 83.47
C MET A 824 30.65 13.78 82.49
N SER A 825 31.42 13.44 81.44
CA SER A 825 31.21 12.41 80.40
C SER A 825 32.00 11.12 80.71
N PRO A 826 31.83 10.00 79.94
CA PRO A 826 32.58 9.73 78.68
C PRO A 826 31.66 9.54 77.45
N LEU A 827 32.10 9.61 76.17
CA LEU A 827 32.84 8.62 75.33
C LEU A 827 32.16 7.23 75.27
N GLU A 828 32.05 6.51 74.13
CA GLU A 828 32.95 6.46 72.95
C GLU A 828 32.22 6.11 71.61
N LEU A 829 32.96 5.79 70.53
CA LEU A 829 32.55 5.79 69.10
C LEU A 829 31.84 4.51 68.59
N LYS A 830 30.95 4.66 67.59
CA LYS A 830 31.12 4.14 66.20
C LYS A 830 30.01 4.58 65.20
N HIS A 831 30.34 4.54 63.90
CA HIS A 831 29.43 4.84 62.77
C HIS A 831 28.65 3.59 62.31
N ALA A 832 27.40 3.76 61.83
CA ALA A 832 26.98 3.44 60.44
C ALA A 832 25.44 3.61 60.21
N ASP A 833 25.06 3.78 58.95
CA ASP A 833 23.78 3.41 58.29
C ASP A 833 22.44 4.06 58.69
N LEU A 834 22.35 5.36 58.37
CA LEU A 834 21.43 5.96 57.38
C LEU A 834 19.92 5.57 57.31
N ASN A 835 19.14 6.62 57.59
CA ASN A 835 17.94 7.09 56.86
C ASN A 835 16.54 6.48 57.07
N THR A 836 15.57 7.40 57.01
CA THR A 836 14.17 7.22 57.42
C THR A 836 13.20 7.90 56.44
N ARG A 837 11.94 7.41 56.41
CA ARG A 837 10.66 8.16 56.24
C ARG A 837 10.74 9.61 55.70
N SER A 838 10.19 9.96 54.53
CA SER A 838 8.74 10.11 54.19
C SER A 838 8.02 11.27 54.94
N PRO A 839 6.85 11.80 54.49
CA PRO A 839 6.13 11.62 53.21
C PRO A 839 5.66 12.95 52.58
N PHE A 840 4.99 12.91 51.41
CA PHE A 840 3.71 13.63 51.20
C PHE A 840 2.98 13.08 49.96
N LEU A 841 1.81 12.46 50.16
CA LEU A 841 0.94 11.98 49.08
C LEU A 841 -0.54 12.21 49.44
N SER A 842 -1.19 13.06 48.66
CA SER A 842 -2.62 13.37 48.68
C SER A 842 -2.97 14.02 47.35
N SER A 843 -4.08 13.72 46.67
CA SER A 843 -5.14 12.75 46.96
C SER A 843 -6.10 12.69 45.77
N LEU A 844 -6.55 11.49 45.33
CA LEU A 844 -7.84 11.30 44.63
C LEU A 844 -8.08 9.81 44.32
N TYR A 845 -8.81 9.10 45.19
CA TYR A 845 -9.52 7.85 44.83
C TYR A 845 -10.47 7.38 45.95
N ARG A 846 -11.69 7.97 46.07
CA ARG A 846 -12.79 7.31 46.81
C ARG A 846 -14.22 7.83 46.55
N SER A 847 -14.87 7.26 45.54
CA SER A 847 -16.31 6.88 45.49
C SER A 847 -16.50 6.12 44.16
N VAL A 848 -17.38 5.12 44.00
CA VAL A 848 -18.63 4.80 44.71
C VAL A 848 -18.67 3.32 45.17
N ASN A 849 -19.15 3.08 46.39
CA ASN A 849 -19.62 1.81 46.97
C ASN A 849 -21.17 1.72 46.78
N GLN A 850 -21.93 0.60 46.83
CA GLN A 850 -21.72 -0.82 47.16
C GLN A 850 -23.01 -1.63 46.79
N ASN A 851 -23.10 -2.92 47.21
CA ASN A 851 -24.27 -3.84 47.24
C ASN A 851 -24.56 -4.61 45.92
N SER A 852 -25.00 -5.88 45.90
CA SER A 852 -25.08 -7.01 46.88
C SER A 852 -25.41 -8.29 46.06
N VAL A 853 -24.70 -9.44 46.12
CA VAL A 853 -24.65 -10.52 47.15
C VAL A 853 -26.00 -11.26 47.38
N MET A 854 -25.97 -12.61 47.50
CA MET A 854 -27.07 -13.61 47.66
C MET A 854 -27.86 -13.91 46.34
N ASP A 855 -28.32 -15.10 45.96
CA ASP A 855 -28.17 -16.55 46.31
C ASP A 855 -28.40 -17.36 44.99
N VAL A 856 -27.95 -18.60 44.70
CA VAL A 856 -27.84 -19.90 45.41
C VAL A 856 -29.17 -20.68 45.57
N GLN A 857 -29.62 -21.45 44.54
CA GLN A 857 -30.05 -22.88 44.64
C GLN A 857 -30.74 -23.54 43.40
N ASN A 858 -30.24 -24.74 43.05
CA ASN A 858 -30.94 -26.02 42.75
C ASN A 858 -31.85 -26.31 41.52
N PHE A 859 -31.99 -27.63 41.29
CA PHE A 859 -32.80 -28.42 40.32
C PHE A 859 -32.32 -28.44 38.85
N VAL A 860 -31.88 -29.55 38.22
CA VAL A 860 -32.03 -31.04 38.35
C VAL A 860 -33.19 -31.65 37.52
N ASN A 861 -32.78 -32.37 36.46
CA ASN A 861 -33.40 -33.48 35.72
C ASN A 861 -34.89 -33.41 35.27
N HIS A 862 -35.12 -33.69 33.99
CA HIS A 862 -35.70 -34.98 33.60
C HIS A 862 -35.34 -35.39 32.14
N THR A 863 -35.59 -36.66 31.82
CA THR A 863 -35.18 -37.37 30.59
C THR A 863 -36.38 -37.98 29.85
N GLN A 864 -36.11 -38.54 28.65
CA GLN A 864 -36.97 -39.40 27.79
C GLN A 864 -37.96 -38.66 26.87
N HIS A 865 -38.51 -39.25 25.79
CA HIS A 865 -38.10 -40.22 24.72
C HIS A 865 -39.41 -40.56 23.94
N VAL A 866 -39.36 -41.14 22.72
CA VAL A 866 -40.49 -41.85 22.04
C VAL A 866 -41.65 -40.91 21.56
N GLU A 867 -42.28 -41.01 20.37
CA GLU A 867 -42.13 -41.83 19.15
C GLU A 867 -42.69 -41.04 17.92
N ASP A 868 -42.42 -41.56 16.70
CA ASP A 868 -43.07 -41.46 15.36
C ASP A 868 -44.33 -40.54 15.14
N ASP A 869 -44.63 -39.99 13.94
CA ASP A 869 -44.76 -40.74 12.67
C ASP A 869 -44.82 -39.88 11.35
N GLN A 870 -44.47 -40.52 10.22
CA GLN A 870 -44.74 -40.26 8.77
C GLN A 870 -45.02 -38.85 8.18
N ASN A 871 -44.18 -38.41 7.22
CA ASN A 871 -44.42 -38.57 5.76
C ASN A 871 -43.27 -38.08 4.84
N ASP A 872 -43.20 -38.62 3.62
CA ASP A 872 -42.19 -38.41 2.56
C ASP A 872 -42.39 -37.10 1.74
N GLU A 873 -41.41 -36.51 1.01
CA GLU A 873 -40.83 -37.02 -0.25
C GLU A 873 -39.47 -36.42 -0.68
N LEU A 874 -38.67 -37.26 -1.37
CA LEU A 874 -37.70 -36.95 -2.44
C LEU A 874 -36.50 -36.01 -2.16
N ILE A 875 -35.42 -36.58 -1.64
CA ILE A 875 -34.03 -36.08 -1.82
C ILE A 875 -33.37 -36.74 -3.03
N ALA A 876 -32.73 -35.94 -3.89
CA ALA A 876 -31.90 -36.46 -4.99
C ALA A 876 -30.46 -36.73 -4.50
N VAL A 877 -30.03 -38.00 -4.52
CA VAL A 877 -28.69 -38.41 -4.08
C VAL A 877 -27.65 -38.12 -5.16
N ILE A 878 -26.70 -37.23 -4.87
CA ILE A 878 -25.49 -37.05 -5.67
C ILE A 878 -24.44 -38.05 -5.19
N THR A 879 -24.11 -39.04 -6.01
CA THR A 879 -23.02 -39.99 -5.72
C THR A 879 -21.66 -39.35 -6.00
N THR A 880 -20.98 -38.88 -4.96
CA THR A 880 -19.54 -38.62 -5.01
C THR A 880 -18.77 -39.94 -4.92
N VAL A 881 -17.91 -40.20 -5.89
CA VAL A 881 -16.95 -41.31 -5.86
C VAL A 881 -15.58 -40.72 -5.49
N PRO A 882 -14.85 -41.29 -4.51
CA PRO A 882 -13.56 -40.75 -4.10
C PRO A 882 -12.48 -40.90 -5.17
N ILE A 883 -11.56 -39.94 -5.19
CA ILE A 883 -10.42 -39.88 -6.11
C ILE A 883 -9.44 -41.02 -5.78
N SER A 884 -8.98 -41.74 -6.82
CA SER A 884 -7.86 -42.68 -6.69
C SER A 884 -6.54 -41.95 -6.91
N GLN A 885 -5.59 -42.09 -5.99
CA GLN A 885 -4.26 -41.48 -6.08
C GLN A 885 -3.38 -42.18 -7.13
N PRO A 886 -2.40 -41.48 -7.73
CA PRO A 886 -1.41 -42.10 -8.61
C PRO A 886 -0.47 -43.05 -7.83
N TYR A 887 -0.04 -44.13 -8.46
CA TYR A 887 0.93 -45.07 -7.87
C TYR A 887 2.31 -44.41 -7.72
N ILE A 888 2.82 -44.37 -6.49
CA ILE A 888 4.22 -44.09 -6.19
C ILE A 888 4.89 -45.42 -5.83
N LEU A 889 5.94 -45.79 -6.56
CA LEU A 889 6.79 -46.94 -6.24
C LEU A 889 7.75 -46.56 -5.12
N THR A 890 7.64 -47.27 -3.99
CA THR A 890 8.62 -47.26 -2.90
C THR A 890 9.15 -48.67 -2.69
N ASN A 891 10.47 -48.82 -2.63
CA ASN A 891 11.16 -50.08 -2.35
C ASN A 891 11.65 -50.05 -0.90
N GLU A 892 11.32 -51.10 -0.14
CA GLU A 892 12.00 -51.63 1.06
C GLU A 892 11.11 -52.79 1.55
N SER A 893 11.54 -53.92 2.11
CA SER A 893 12.76 -54.74 2.08
C SER A 893 12.64 -55.65 3.31
N GLU A 894 12.58 -56.98 3.16
CA GLU A 894 12.90 -57.99 4.20
C GLU A 894 12.82 -59.37 3.50
N GLU A 895 13.94 -60.06 3.34
CA GLU A 895 14.49 -61.08 4.27
C GLU A 895 13.71 -62.41 4.29
N SER A 896 14.31 -63.43 3.67
CA SER A 896 14.14 -64.84 4.06
C SER A 896 15.42 -65.61 3.74
N GLU A 897 15.85 -66.47 4.66
CA GLU A 897 17.18 -67.08 4.65
C GLU A 897 17.28 -68.41 3.89
N ASN A 898 18.47 -68.68 3.34
CA ASN A 898 19.14 -69.99 3.16
C ASN A 898 18.37 -71.12 2.43
N SER A 899 18.95 -71.80 1.42
CA SER A 899 20.30 -72.35 1.44
C SER A 899 20.81 -72.89 0.09
N ASN A 900 22.14 -72.94 -0.07
CA ASN A 900 22.93 -73.93 -0.83
C ASN A 900 22.59 -74.22 -2.32
N ASN A 901 23.30 -73.59 -3.26
CA ASN A 901 24.53 -74.19 -3.81
C ASN A 901 25.26 -73.30 -4.85
N LYS A 902 26.53 -73.64 -5.08
CA LYS A 902 27.49 -73.11 -6.09
C LYS A 902 28.04 -74.33 -6.88
N PRO A 903 28.79 -74.18 -7.99
CA PRO A 903 29.10 -72.96 -8.77
C PRO A 903 28.99 -73.17 -10.32
N ASP A 904 29.63 -72.26 -11.08
CA ASP A 904 30.44 -72.51 -12.29
C ASP A 904 30.00 -72.04 -13.70
N CYS A 905 30.98 -71.34 -14.31
CA CYS A 905 31.40 -71.23 -15.71
C CYS A 905 30.61 -70.49 -16.82
N GLU A 906 31.41 -69.65 -17.52
CA GLU A 906 31.47 -69.37 -18.96
C GLU A 906 30.25 -68.71 -19.65
N VAL A 907 30.33 -67.54 -20.30
CA VAL A 907 31.30 -67.01 -21.29
C VAL A 907 31.26 -67.74 -22.64
N ASN A 908 30.35 -67.32 -23.54
CA ASN A 908 30.76 -66.60 -24.77
C ASN A 908 29.63 -66.13 -25.71
N GLN A 909 29.83 -64.91 -26.25
CA GLN A 909 29.68 -64.46 -27.65
C GLN A 909 28.35 -64.49 -28.45
N GLN A 910 28.28 -63.44 -29.30
CA GLN A 910 27.64 -63.31 -30.62
C GLN A 910 26.10 -63.23 -30.64
N LEU A 911 25.54 -62.04 -30.94
CA LEU A 911 25.42 -61.37 -32.25
C LEU A 911 24.32 -61.96 -33.14
N HIS A 912 23.17 -61.29 -33.16
CA HIS A 912 22.75 -60.61 -34.38
C HIS A 912 21.95 -59.32 -34.10
#